data_AF-A0A0T8NPG3-F1
#
_entry.id   AF-A0A0T8NPG3-F1
#
_cell.length_a   1.000
_cell.length_b   1.000
_cell.length_c   1.000
_cell.angle_alpha   90.00
_cell.angle_beta   90.00
_cell.angle_gamma   90.00
#
_symmetry.space_group_name_H-M   'P 1'
#
loop_
_entity.id
_entity.type
_entity.pdbx_description
1 polymer ?
#
loop_
_entity_poly.entity_id
_entity_poly.type
_entity_poly.pdbx_seq_one_letter_code
_entity_poly.pdbx_strand_id
1 'polypeptide(L)'
;MIEFDIPLESHLPISEDAQKSFLGALAIVADTARKYFEVYINRKSFNLQLKNQLHNAAEYFDALLVSGLGNSAEYQDYIAILGTTAYYLCDYNGSSRVMINYISDDIQLLEDCMTLIKVFIDVVTDELFLNHTPIEGKYSSELNTLVESYRNYILSKTEFSIDIYRDLQDKVYRNGSDFSVIIVNCLLAVVCKKINSSSTKLLPEFSGLDFSLWQDYIQSTGSIKELWPSQIELGKQGIFSGKSGIVQMPTSSGKTASINLTLRSAFYSNRIDNALIVAPFRALCREIYRDINAHFVDENNVIVSEVFDLPEIPQDFSIFNDGKKRVFILTPEKLLFLLRNHQSFIDEIGLCIFDEAHLFDDPSRGTNFELLLSTVKQIFPKEIQKILISAVIPNSEAINRWFNEDGVIVSNNSIKTTEKRVAFSDLNGSNEQLYFIDPITFEEEFFVPRTVSVSELELLGKERKQKVFPELSNANDISIYYGTKLINNGGVGIFCGRKDTVNVVLRRFIDLNNRNYDLTDFLKNSDKYEVEKIGNLLGQNLGYDSVEYACSQLGVFSHHSGIPMGIRIAIEYAFSKSKINNVVCTSTLAQGVNLPIKYLIISSVYQAGDAIKVRDFQNLIGRAGRAGKYTEGTIILTEPNIYKSPKNKRKKQNYEALLNPINTEGCQSNILSIIQFKSVVPTDYRFNPIKFDYWSLIKERFDSTVDYRTKINNILSELKEQNSPYFKDFHSKIDQIDKTLIAIENYIASMYATELETDSLAEKTFGYFLGNEEEQEKIKELFVLVKSKIVTSLVETEIIAKSSIGLYQSELLKE
;
A
#
# COMPACT_ATOMS: atom_id res chain seq x y z
N MET A 1 22.35 5.81 14.70
CA MET A 1 23.48 6.78 14.57
C MET A 1 24.29 6.51 13.31
N ILE A 2 24.77 5.28 13.08
CA ILE A 2 25.54 4.92 11.87
C ILE A 2 24.73 5.11 10.60
N GLU A 3 23.49 4.63 10.57
CA GLU A 3 22.56 4.85 9.45
C GLU A 3 22.36 6.33 9.08
N PHE A 4 22.54 7.24 10.04
CA PHE A 4 22.39 8.68 9.83
C PHE A 4 23.73 9.40 9.65
N ASP A 5 24.80 8.67 9.30
CA ASP A 5 26.18 9.16 9.14
C ASP A 5 26.60 10.14 10.24
N ILE A 6 26.30 9.80 11.50
CA ILE A 6 26.79 10.58 12.64
C ILE A 6 28.27 10.23 12.84
N PRO A 7 29.18 11.22 13.00
CA PRO A 7 30.59 10.96 13.27
C PRO A 7 30.78 10.12 14.54
N LEU A 8 31.72 9.16 14.52
CA LEU A 8 31.95 8.20 15.61
C LEU A 8 32.21 8.90 16.96
N GLU A 9 32.95 10.01 16.97
CA GLU A 9 33.20 10.80 18.19
C GLU A 9 31.93 11.42 18.81
N SER A 10 30.83 11.50 18.05
CA SER A 10 29.55 12.01 18.51
C SER A 10 28.55 10.89 18.87
N HIS A 11 28.97 9.62 18.81
CA HIS A 11 28.09 8.52 19.18
C HIS A 11 27.86 8.47 20.69
N LEU A 12 26.62 8.20 21.08
CA LEU A 12 26.28 7.91 22.46
C LEU A 12 26.95 6.59 22.87
N PRO A 13 27.50 6.49 24.10
CA PRO A 13 28.10 5.26 24.59
C PRO A 13 27.03 4.17 24.71
N ILE A 14 27.34 2.99 24.18
CA ILE A 14 26.48 1.81 24.30
C ILE A 14 26.60 1.27 25.73
N SER A 15 25.47 0.95 26.37
CA SER A 15 25.49 0.38 27.72
C SER A 15 26.12 -1.01 27.74
N GLU A 16 26.82 -1.38 28.82
CA GLU A 16 27.36 -2.74 29.02
C GLU A 16 26.27 -3.82 28.94
N ASP A 17 25.02 -3.49 29.27
CA ASP A 17 23.89 -4.40 29.20
C ASP A 17 23.51 -4.80 27.76
N ALA A 18 23.86 -3.99 26.75
CA ALA A 18 23.61 -4.32 25.34
C ALA A 18 24.39 -5.57 24.87
N GLN A 19 25.54 -5.86 25.49
CA GLN A 19 26.30 -7.10 25.23
C GLN A 19 25.62 -8.32 25.86
N LYS A 20 24.96 -8.15 27.03
CA LYS A 20 24.15 -9.23 27.65
C LYS A 20 22.90 -9.53 26.83
N SER A 21 22.36 -8.55 26.11
CA SER A 21 21.21 -8.73 25.22
C SER A 21 21.47 -9.73 24.08
N PHE A 22 22.73 -9.91 23.65
CA PHE A 22 23.07 -10.91 22.63
C PHE A 22 22.72 -12.33 23.09
N LEU A 23 23.18 -12.71 24.28
CA LEU A 23 22.90 -14.03 24.84
C LEU A 23 21.40 -14.24 25.06
N GLY A 24 20.68 -13.20 25.47
CA GLY A 24 19.22 -13.22 25.58
C GLY A 24 18.54 -13.48 24.23
N ALA A 25 18.89 -12.71 23.20
CA ALA A 25 18.36 -12.87 21.85
C ALA A 25 18.69 -14.25 21.25
N LEU A 26 19.93 -14.71 21.44
CA LEU A 26 20.39 -16.03 21.02
C LEU A 26 19.58 -17.14 21.69
N ALA A 27 19.42 -17.08 23.02
CA ALA A 27 18.65 -18.07 23.78
C ALA A 27 17.19 -18.11 23.31
N ILE A 28 16.57 -16.95 23.06
CA ILE A 28 15.20 -16.87 22.52
C ILE A 28 15.11 -17.62 21.19
N VAL A 29 16.01 -17.36 20.23
CA VAL A 29 15.97 -18.01 18.92
C VAL A 29 16.24 -19.50 19.03
N ALA A 30 17.31 -19.90 19.71
CA ALA A 30 17.72 -21.29 19.85
C ALA A 30 16.66 -22.15 20.56
N ASP A 31 16.13 -21.69 21.70
CA ASP A 31 15.09 -22.39 22.44
C ASP A 31 13.79 -22.46 21.64
N THR A 32 13.44 -21.38 20.94
CA THR A 32 12.20 -21.33 20.20
C THR A 32 12.25 -22.20 18.96
N ALA A 33 13.37 -22.23 18.22
CA ALA A 33 13.57 -23.12 17.09
C ALA A 33 13.46 -24.59 17.52
N ARG A 34 14.15 -24.97 18.61
CA ARG A 34 14.04 -26.31 19.19
C ARG A 34 12.61 -26.64 19.63
N LYS A 35 11.94 -25.74 20.36
CA LYS A 35 10.54 -25.93 20.80
C LYS A 35 9.58 -26.05 19.63
N TYR A 36 9.75 -25.25 18.57
CA TYR A 36 8.89 -25.29 17.39
C TYR A 36 8.95 -26.68 16.75
N PHE A 37 10.16 -27.21 16.60
CA PHE A 37 10.40 -28.56 16.12
C PHE A 37 9.78 -29.63 17.02
N GLU A 38 10.01 -29.57 18.34
CA GLU A 38 9.42 -30.51 19.30
C GLU A 38 7.88 -30.45 19.30
N VAL A 39 7.30 -29.27 19.18
CA VAL A 39 5.85 -29.04 19.11
C VAL A 39 5.28 -29.64 17.82
N TYR A 40 5.97 -29.48 16.69
CA TYR A 40 5.60 -30.05 15.40
C TYR A 40 5.53 -31.58 15.47
N ILE A 41 6.62 -32.21 15.94
CA ILE A 41 6.68 -33.67 16.11
C ILE A 41 5.57 -34.18 17.02
N ASN A 42 5.32 -33.47 18.12
CA ASN A 42 4.32 -33.88 19.12
C ASN A 42 2.89 -33.41 18.79
N ARG A 43 2.66 -32.78 17.63
CA ARG A 43 1.36 -32.24 17.19
C ARG A 43 0.67 -31.33 18.23
N LYS A 44 1.45 -30.47 18.91
CA LYS A 44 0.94 -29.51 19.91
C LYS A 44 0.71 -28.12 19.31
N SER A 45 -0.01 -27.24 20.02
CA SER A 45 -0.18 -25.84 19.64
C SER A 45 1.01 -24.99 20.10
N PHE A 46 1.55 -24.15 19.21
CA PHE A 46 2.67 -23.25 19.52
C PHE A 46 2.20 -22.01 20.33
N ASN A 47 2.99 -21.58 21.31
CA ASN A 47 2.64 -20.46 22.19
C ASN A 47 2.80 -19.10 21.48
N LEU A 48 1.74 -18.28 21.46
CA LEU A 48 1.76 -16.94 20.87
C LEU A 48 2.74 -15.97 21.55
N GLN A 49 2.99 -16.09 22.86
CA GLN A 49 3.88 -15.17 23.59
C GLN A 49 5.32 -15.20 23.08
N LEU A 50 5.75 -16.32 22.50
CA LEU A 50 7.10 -16.48 21.91
C LEU A 50 7.29 -15.63 20.65
N LYS A 51 6.22 -15.26 19.93
CA LYS A 51 6.35 -14.47 18.69
C LYS A 51 6.85 -13.05 18.95
N ASN A 52 6.43 -12.42 20.04
CA ASN A 52 6.91 -11.07 20.40
C ASN A 52 8.37 -11.10 20.84
N GLN A 53 8.77 -12.12 21.60
CA GLN A 53 10.17 -12.30 21.99
C GLN A 53 11.06 -12.55 20.77
N LEU A 54 10.62 -13.41 19.84
CA LEU A 54 11.32 -13.64 18.58
C LEU A 54 11.46 -12.37 17.74
N HIS A 55 10.43 -11.54 17.71
CA HIS A 55 10.48 -10.27 16.99
C HIS A 55 11.52 -9.32 17.59
N ASN A 56 11.53 -9.13 18.91
CA ASN A 56 12.54 -8.30 19.57
C ASN A 56 13.97 -8.85 19.36
N ALA A 57 14.13 -10.18 19.35
CA ALA A 57 15.40 -10.80 19.03
C ALA A 57 15.81 -10.57 17.56
N ALA A 58 14.86 -10.59 16.63
CA ALA A 58 15.10 -10.31 15.22
C ALA A 58 15.56 -8.86 15.00
N GLU A 59 14.86 -7.88 15.60
CA GLU A 59 15.25 -6.46 15.54
C GLU A 59 16.65 -6.22 16.14
N TYR A 60 16.97 -6.92 17.23
CA TYR A 60 18.30 -6.85 17.83
C TYR A 60 19.40 -7.31 16.86
N PHE A 61 19.23 -8.47 16.21
CA PHE A 61 20.22 -8.99 15.26
C PHE A 61 20.33 -8.13 14.01
N ASP A 62 19.20 -7.61 13.52
CA ASP A 62 19.16 -6.65 12.40
C ASP A 62 19.96 -5.38 12.73
N ALA A 63 19.66 -4.75 13.88
CA ALA A 63 20.37 -3.56 14.34
C ALA A 63 21.88 -3.83 14.58
N LEU A 64 22.24 -5.03 15.04
CA LEU A 64 23.63 -5.42 15.25
C LEU A 64 24.42 -5.51 13.93
N LEU A 65 23.80 -6.00 12.85
CA LEU A 65 24.40 -6.02 11.51
C LEU A 65 24.48 -4.62 10.91
N VAL A 66 23.38 -3.86 10.94
CA VAL A 66 23.31 -2.51 10.37
C VAL A 66 24.26 -1.54 11.08
N SER A 67 24.46 -1.70 12.39
CA SER A 67 25.42 -0.89 13.14
C SER A 67 26.89 -1.26 12.88
N GLY A 68 27.17 -2.32 12.15
CA GLY A 68 28.54 -2.79 11.94
C GLY A 68 29.28 -3.22 13.21
N LEU A 69 28.63 -3.22 14.37
CA LEU A 69 29.17 -3.75 15.61
C LEU A 69 29.24 -5.29 15.59
N GLY A 70 28.41 -5.92 14.75
CA GLY A 70 28.49 -7.34 14.41
C GLY A 70 29.43 -7.68 13.24
N ASN A 71 30.09 -6.70 12.61
CA ASN A 71 30.82 -6.87 11.33
C ASN A 71 32.29 -7.34 11.49
N SER A 72 32.62 -8.11 12.53
CA SER A 72 33.73 -9.04 12.35
C SER A 72 33.30 -10.05 11.28
N ALA A 73 34.04 -10.15 10.17
CA ALA A 73 33.73 -11.05 9.06
C ALA A 73 33.46 -12.50 9.52
N GLU A 74 34.03 -12.90 10.67
CA GLU A 74 33.85 -14.20 11.32
C GLU A 74 32.42 -14.48 11.86
N TYR A 75 31.65 -13.45 12.25
CA TYR A 75 30.36 -13.63 12.96
C TYR A 75 29.13 -13.07 12.24
N GLN A 76 29.32 -12.29 11.17
CA GLN A 76 28.24 -11.65 10.40
C GLN A 76 27.21 -12.68 9.92
N ASP A 77 27.68 -13.79 9.33
CA ASP A 77 26.81 -14.83 8.76
C ASP A 77 25.96 -15.51 9.85
N TYR A 78 26.52 -15.77 11.03
CA TYR A 78 25.76 -16.34 12.16
C TYR A 78 24.65 -15.41 12.64
N ILE A 79 24.95 -14.11 12.78
CA ILE A 79 23.96 -13.11 13.20
C ILE A 79 22.84 -13.03 12.16
N ALA A 80 23.19 -13.01 10.87
CA ALA A 80 22.23 -12.98 9.78
C ALA A 80 21.32 -14.22 9.78
N ILE A 81 21.83 -15.42 10.04
CA ILE A 81 21.02 -16.65 10.13
C ILE A 81 20.07 -16.62 11.33
N LEU A 82 20.54 -16.16 12.48
CA LEU A 82 19.71 -16.02 13.69
C LEU A 82 18.59 -15.00 13.47
N GLY A 83 18.91 -13.84 12.90
CA GLY A 83 17.94 -12.81 12.52
C GLY A 83 16.94 -13.32 11.47
N THR A 84 17.43 -14.04 10.44
CA THR A 84 16.60 -14.67 9.40
C THR A 84 15.60 -15.63 10.02
N THR A 85 16.07 -16.50 10.91
CA THR A 85 15.24 -17.49 11.62
C THR A 85 14.21 -16.80 12.52
N ALA A 86 14.64 -15.79 13.28
CA ALA A 86 13.78 -15.06 14.19
C ALA A 86 12.63 -14.36 13.46
N TYR A 87 12.93 -13.57 12.43
CA TYR A 87 11.93 -12.93 11.57
C TYR A 87 11.02 -13.96 10.90
N TYR A 88 11.59 -15.06 10.40
CA TYR A 88 10.82 -16.10 9.73
C TYR A 88 9.81 -16.74 10.68
N LEU A 89 10.25 -17.18 11.86
CA LEU A 89 9.39 -17.86 12.84
C LEU A 89 8.30 -16.94 13.42
N CYS A 90 8.54 -15.63 13.50
CA CYS A 90 7.55 -14.64 13.96
C CYS A 90 6.70 -13.98 12.85
N ASP A 91 6.70 -14.57 11.64
CA ASP A 91 5.85 -14.25 10.48
C ASP A 91 6.25 -12.99 9.67
N TYR A 92 7.48 -12.49 9.82
CA TYR A 92 8.04 -11.44 8.96
C TYR A 92 8.82 -12.05 7.79
N ASN A 93 8.13 -12.79 6.93
CA ASN A 93 8.74 -13.49 5.80
C ASN A 93 9.52 -12.53 4.88
N GLY A 94 9.03 -11.30 4.72
CA GLY A 94 9.72 -10.25 3.98
C GLY A 94 11.06 -9.84 4.62
N SER A 95 11.09 -9.53 5.91
CA SER A 95 12.31 -9.12 6.63
C SER A 95 13.32 -10.27 6.73
N SER A 96 12.83 -11.50 6.89
CA SER A 96 13.66 -12.71 6.85
C SER A 96 14.43 -12.82 5.52
N ARG A 97 13.77 -12.60 4.37
CA ARG A 97 14.44 -12.59 3.06
C ARG A 97 15.48 -11.49 2.90
N VAL A 98 15.25 -10.32 3.50
CA VAL A 98 16.23 -9.22 3.47
C VAL A 98 17.47 -9.60 4.28
N MET A 99 17.26 -10.27 5.42
CA MET A 99 18.34 -10.65 6.33
C MET A 99 19.34 -11.62 5.71
N ILE A 100 18.89 -12.46 4.77
CA ILE A 100 19.74 -13.39 4.01
C ILE A 100 20.79 -12.63 3.18
N ASN A 101 20.51 -11.40 2.73
CA ASN A 101 21.46 -10.62 1.93
C ASN A 101 22.71 -10.17 2.73
N TYR A 102 22.69 -10.31 4.06
CA TYR A 102 23.87 -10.08 4.89
C TYR A 102 24.77 -11.32 5.01
N ILE A 103 24.35 -12.48 4.50
CA ILE A 103 25.18 -13.68 4.47
C ILE A 103 26.14 -13.57 3.29
N SER A 104 27.43 -13.76 3.55
CA SER A 104 28.50 -13.64 2.55
C SER A 104 28.44 -14.78 1.52
N ASP A 105 28.73 -14.47 0.24
CA ASP A 105 28.85 -15.49 -0.82
C ASP A 105 30.01 -16.48 -0.55
N ASP A 106 31.14 -15.94 -0.09
CA ASP A 106 32.27 -16.71 0.44
C ASP A 106 32.13 -16.84 1.97
N ILE A 107 31.19 -17.68 2.40
CA ILE A 107 30.90 -17.94 3.82
C ILE A 107 32.20 -18.27 4.57
N GLN A 108 32.63 -17.38 5.48
CA GLN A 108 33.89 -17.50 6.23
C GLN A 108 33.70 -18.28 7.54
N LEU A 109 33.17 -19.49 7.44
CA LEU A 109 32.80 -20.29 8.61
C LEU A 109 33.66 -21.53 8.80
N LEU A 110 33.54 -22.12 9.99
CA LEU A 110 34.08 -23.45 10.29
C LEU A 110 33.49 -24.48 9.31
N GLU A 111 34.35 -25.32 8.72
CA GLU A 111 33.97 -26.32 7.70
C GLU A 111 32.83 -27.26 8.13
N ASP A 112 32.61 -27.43 9.45
CA ASP A 112 31.61 -28.34 9.98
C ASP A 112 30.16 -27.84 9.83
N CYS A 113 29.92 -26.54 9.64
CA CYS A 113 28.58 -25.94 9.57
C CYS A 113 28.16 -25.52 8.15
N MET A 114 29.10 -25.39 7.22
CA MET A 114 28.89 -24.83 5.88
C MET A 114 27.71 -25.47 5.12
N THR A 115 27.65 -26.80 5.13
CA THR A 115 26.60 -27.55 4.42
C THR A 115 25.21 -27.35 5.01
N LEU A 116 25.10 -27.23 6.34
CA LEU A 116 23.83 -26.96 7.02
C LEU A 116 23.30 -25.57 6.65
N ILE A 117 24.20 -24.58 6.58
CA ILE A 117 23.86 -23.19 6.29
C ILE A 117 23.43 -23.03 4.84
N LYS A 118 24.16 -23.66 3.90
CA LYS A 118 23.75 -23.68 2.49
C LYS A 118 22.33 -24.23 2.32
N VAL A 119 22.04 -25.38 2.95
CA VAL A 119 20.68 -25.96 2.91
C VAL A 119 19.65 -25.07 3.59
N PHE A 120 20.00 -24.41 4.70
CA PHE A 120 19.13 -23.44 5.35
C PHE A 120 18.76 -22.28 4.41
N ILE A 121 19.75 -21.70 3.73
CA ILE A 121 19.52 -20.63 2.75
C ILE A 121 18.62 -21.15 1.63
N ASP A 122 18.98 -22.27 1.00
CA ASP A 122 18.21 -22.87 -0.10
C ASP A 122 16.75 -23.16 0.29
N VAL A 123 16.50 -23.56 1.54
CA VAL A 123 15.15 -23.79 2.07
C VAL A 123 14.41 -22.48 2.28
N VAL A 124 15.01 -21.46 2.88
CA VAL A 124 14.34 -20.18 3.15
C VAL A 124 14.06 -19.42 1.85
N THR A 125 14.98 -19.45 0.88
CA THR A 125 14.88 -18.78 -0.43
C THR A 125 14.11 -19.56 -1.48
N ASP A 126 13.74 -20.82 -1.19
CA ASP A 126 13.09 -21.76 -2.12
C ASP A 126 13.97 -22.13 -3.35
N GLU A 127 15.29 -21.89 -3.31
CA GLU A 127 16.22 -22.19 -4.41
C GLU A 127 16.34 -23.68 -4.74
N LEU A 128 16.08 -24.55 -3.75
CA LEU A 128 16.06 -26.01 -3.94
C LEU A 128 15.01 -26.50 -4.94
N PHE A 129 14.04 -25.66 -5.33
CA PHE A 129 13.07 -25.98 -6.39
C PHE A 129 13.52 -25.56 -7.79
N LEU A 130 14.57 -24.72 -7.90
CA LEU A 130 15.12 -24.23 -9.16
C LEU A 130 16.35 -25.04 -9.59
N ASN A 131 17.35 -25.15 -8.70
CA ASN A 131 18.65 -25.75 -9.00
C ASN A 131 19.06 -26.68 -7.86
N HIS A 132 18.63 -27.94 -7.90
CA HIS A 132 19.05 -28.93 -6.90
C HIS A 132 20.35 -29.61 -7.32
N THR A 133 21.39 -29.45 -6.52
CA THR A 133 22.65 -30.19 -6.64
C THR A 133 22.83 -31.09 -5.41
N PRO A 134 23.40 -32.31 -5.58
CA PRO A 134 23.72 -33.16 -4.45
C PRO A 134 24.63 -32.44 -3.46
N ILE A 135 24.29 -32.53 -2.18
CA ILE A 135 25.04 -31.90 -1.10
C ILE A 135 26.23 -32.80 -0.75
N GLU A 136 27.44 -32.27 -0.85
CA GLU A 136 28.67 -32.96 -0.45
C GLU A 136 29.15 -32.44 0.92
N GLY A 137 29.71 -33.32 1.76
CA GLY A 137 30.28 -32.96 3.06
C GLY A 137 29.84 -33.86 4.23
N LYS A 138 30.12 -33.39 5.45
CA LYS A 138 30.03 -34.16 6.71
C LYS A 138 28.64 -34.75 7.02
N TYR A 139 27.57 -34.07 6.62
CA TYR A 139 26.17 -34.48 6.86
C TYR A 139 25.40 -34.75 5.55
N SER A 140 26.12 -35.03 4.46
CA SER A 140 25.56 -35.17 3.12
C SER A 140 24.42 -36.19 3.03
N SER A 141 24.56 -37.37 3.64
CA SER A 141 23.53 -38.43 3.58
C SER A 141 22.21 -37.96 4.18
N GLU A 142 22.26 -37.45 5.41
CA GLU A 142 21.09 -36.99 6.16
C GLU A 142 20.47 -35.74 5.52
N LEU A 143 21.30 -34.80 5.02
CA LEU A 143 20.81 -33.58 4.36
C LEU A 143 20.19 -33.83 2.98
N ASN A 144 20.79 -34.67 2.14
CA ASN A 144 20.17 -35.03 0.86
C ASN A 144 18.83 -35.72 1.10
N THR A 145 18.75 -36.63 2.08
CA THR A 145 17.49 -37.29 2.46
C THR A 145 16.43 -36.29 2.92
N LEU A 146 16.80 -35.32 3.76
CA LEU A 146 15.91 -34.25 4.22
C LEU A 146 15.39 -33.42 3.04
N VAL A 147 16.30 -32.93 2.19
CA VAL A 147 15.97 -32.04 1.07
C VAL A 147 15.12 -32.77 0.03
N GLU A 148 15.47 -33.99 -0.35
CA GLU A 148 14.66 -34.79 -1.28
C GLU A 148 13.26 -35.06 -0.73
N SER A 149 13.15 -35.45 0.54
CA SER A 149 11.84 -35.71 1.16
C SER A 149 11.02 -34.43 1.28
N TYR A 150 11.66 -33.29 1.56
CA TYR A 150 10.99 -31.99 1.62
C TYR A 150 10.47 -31.59 0.25
N ARG A 151 11.30 -31.71 -0.78
CA ARG A 151 10.91 -31.43 -2.18
C ARG A 151 9.76 -32.34 -2.61
N ASN A 152 9.85 -33.63 -2.33
CA ASN A 152 8.82 -34.60 -2.70
C ASN A 152 7.50 -34.35 -1.95
N TYR A 153 7.55 -33.93 -0.69
CA TYR A 153 6.34 -33.51 0.03
C TYR A 153 5.73 -32.26 -0.60
N ILE A 154 6.51 -31.20 -0.82
CA ILE A 154 5.98 -29.95 -1.37
C ILE A 154 5.46 -30.14 -2.79
N LEU A 155 6.19 -30.82 -3.67
CA LEU A 155 5.81 -30.95 -5.09
C LEU A 155 4.78 -32.04 -5.36
N SER A 156 4.72 -33.09 -4.53
CA SER A 156 3.93 -34.30 -4.82
C SER A 156 3.11 -34.83 -3.65
N LYS A 157 3.09 -34.12 -2.49
CA LYS A 157 2.37 -34.53 -1.27
C LYS A 157 2.71 -35.93 -0.77
N THR A 158 3.93 -36.40 -1.05
CA THR A 158 4.44 -37.68 -0.52
C THR A 158 4.57 -37.62 1.00
N GLU A 159 4.43 -38.74 1.70
CA GLU A 159 4.56 -38.76 3.16
C GLU A 159 5.95 -38.30 3.61
N PHE A 160 5.99 -37.33 4.51
CA PHE A 160 7.21 -36.84 5.11
C PHE A 160 7.42 -37.52 6.48
N SER A 161 8.38 -38.44 6.58
CA SER A 161 8.67 -39.15 7.83
C SER A 161 9.34 -38.25 8.87
N ILE A 162 8.89 -38.37 10.12
CA ILE A 162 9.47 -37.64 11.26
C ILE A 162 10.89 -38.12 11.59
N ASP A 163 11.21 -39.38 11.28
CA ASP A 163 12.51 -39.98 11.61
C ASP A 163 13.65 -39.29 10.85
N ILE A 164 13.39 -38.78 9.65
CA ILE A 164 14.35 -38.02 8.84
C ILE A 164 14.88 -36.80 9.60
N TYR A 165 14.00 -36.12 10.36
CA TYR A 165 14.43 -34.99 11.17
C TYR A 165 15.31 -35.42 12.35
N ARG A 166 14.92 -36.51 13.01
CA ARG A 166 15.63 -37.03 14.19
C ARG A 166 17.02 -37.55 13.82
N ASP A 167 17.15 -38.23 12.69
CA ASP A 167 18.42 -38.75 12.21
C ASP A 167 19.44 -37.62 11.98
N LEU A 168 19.03 -36.54 11.30
CA LEU A 168 19.89 -35.37 11.09
C LEU A 168 20.22 -34.70 12.43
N GLN A 169 19.23 -34.49 13.30
CA GLN A 169 19.44 -33.85 14.60
C GLN A 169 20.42 -34.64 15.47
N ASP A 170 20.21 -35.95 15.63
CA ASP A 170 21.07 -36.84 16.42
C ASP A 170 22.49 -36.86 15.87
N LYS A 171 22.65 -36.90 14.54
CA LYS A 171 23.95 -36.90 13.89
C LYS A 171 24.73 -35.62 14.19
N VAL A 172 24.06 -34.47 14.09
CA VAL A 172 24.66 -33.16 14.37
C VAL A 172 24.95 -33.01 15.87
N TYR A 173 24.05 -33.44 16.75
CA TYR A 173 24.23 -33.32 18.20
C TYR A 173 25.40 -34.16 18.73
N ARG A 174 25.69 -35.30 18.10
CA ARG A 174 26.82 -36.17 18.49
C ARG A 174 28.16 -35.70 17.95
N ASN A 175 28.18 -35.09 16.77
CA ASN A 175 29.43 -34.89 16.00
C ASN A 175 29.72 -33.42 15.63
N GLY A 176 28.76 -32.52 15.80
CA GLY A 176 28.87 -31.10 15.43
C GLY A 176 29.33 -30.21 16.58
N SER A 177 29.69 -28.98 16.24
CA SER A 177 29.94 -27.91 17.22
C SER A 177 28.64 -27.39 17.84
N ASP A 178 28.76 -26.59 18.91
CA ASP A 178 27.61 -25.90 19.52
C ASP A 178 26.85 -25.04 18.50
N PHE A 179 27.57 -24.42 17.55
CA PHE A 179 26.96 -23.69 16.45
C PHE A 179 26.22 -24.61 15.48
N SER A 180 26.79 -25.76 15.09
CA SER A 180 26.08 -26.74 14.26
C SER A 180 24.75 -27.14 14.88
N VAL A 181 24.70 -27.32 16.21
CA VAL A 181 23.49 -27.66 16.97
C VAL A 181 22.43 -26.55 16.88
N ILE A 182 22.83 -25.28 16.96
CA ILE A 182 21.88 -24.16 16.81
C ILE A 182 21.36 -24.10 15.36
N ILE A 183 22.25 -24.17 14.37
CA ILE A 183 21.89 -24.06 12.96
C ILE A 183 20.96 -25.20 12.52
N VAL A 184 21.23 -26.45 12.94
CA VAL A 184 20.32 -27.56 12.60
C VAL A 184 18.94 -27.35 13.21
N ASN A 185 18.83 -26.84 14.44
CA ASN A 185 17.53 -26.55 15.03
C ASN A 185 16.79 -25.43 14.27
N CYS A 186 17.49 -24.38 13.85
CA CYS A 186 16.93 -23.32 12.99
C CYS A 186 16.41 -23.88 11.66
N LEU A 187 17.23 -24.68 10.96
CA LEU A 187 16.86 -25.36 9.71
C LEU A 187 15.61 -26.22 9.90
N LEU A 188 15.60 -27.10 10.89
CA LEU A 188 14.48 -28.00 11.14
C LEU A 188 13.20 -27.22 11.48
N ALA A 189 13.29 -26.16 12.27
CA ALA A 189 12.15 -25.31 12.61
C ALA A 189 11.56 -24.62 11.36
N VAL A 190 12.42 -24.09 10.47
CA VAL A 190 12.01 -23.48 9.20
C VAL A 190 11.31 -24.51 8.31
N VAL A 191 11.90 -25.70 8.11
CA VAL A 191 11.30 -26.77 7.30
C VAL A 191 9.92 -27.18 7.84
N CYS A 192 9.81 -27.37 9.17
CA CYS A 192 8.54 -27.70 9.80
C CYS A 192 7.48 -26.62 9.59
N LYS A 193 7.90 -25.35 9.71
CA LYS A 193 7.01 -24.21 9.46
C LYS A 193 6.55 -24.19 8.00
N LYS A 194 7.48 -24.28 7.03
CA LYS A 194 7.16 -24.34 5.59
C LYS A 194 6.19 -25.45 5.23
N ILE A 195 6.36 -26.64 5.81
CA ILE A 195 5.43 -27.76 5.59
C ILE A 195 4.03 -27.45 6.12
N ASN A 196 3.92 -26.76 7.25
CA ASN A 196 2.64 -26.37 7.83
C ASN A 196 1.94 -25.24 7.06
N SER A 197 2.70 -24.29 6.53
CA SER A 197 2.21 -23.19 5.70
C SER A 197 2.21 -23.52 4.21
N SER A 198 2.52 -24.76 3.80
CA SER A 198 2.69 -25.08 2.39
C SER A 198 1.38 -25.02 1.60
N SER A 199 1.49 -24.58 0.35
CA SER A 199 0.39 -24.60 -0.61
C SER A 199 -0.15 -26.03 -0.83
N THR A 200 0.73 -27.02 -0.83
CA THR A 200 0.42 -28.46 -0.95
C THR A 200 -0.54 -28.95 0.12
N LYS A 201 -0.39 -28.44 1.34
CA LYS A 201 -1.23 -28.80 2.48
C LYS A 201 -2.50 -27.96 2.49
N LEU A 202 -2.34 -26.65 2.41
CA LEU A 202 -3.38 -25.68 2.75
C LEU A 202 -4.30 -25.33 1.59
N LEU A 203 -3.83 -25.29 0.33
CA LEU A 203 -4.72 -24.94 -0.78
C LEU A 203 -5.82 -25.98 -0.99
N PRO A 204 -5.56 -27.31 -0.98
CA PRO A 204 -6.63 -28.30 -1.04
C PRO A 204 -7.66 -28.14 0.09
N GLU A 205 -7.19 -27.92 1.33
CA GLU A 205 -8.05 -27.72 2.51
C GLU A 205 -8.92 -26.47 2.38
N PHE A 206 -8.33 -25.32 2.05
CA PHE A 206 -9.02 -24.03 1.99
C PHE A 206 -9.90 -23.84 0.76
N SER A 207 -9.59 -24.54 -0.34
CA SER A 207 -10.42 -24.53 -1.55
C SER A 207 -11.51 -25.60 -1.53
N GLY A 208 -11.37 -26.64 -0.70
CA GLY A 208 -12.22 -27.83 -0.75
C GLY A 208 -11.97 -28.70 -1.99
N LEU A 209 -10.79 -28.58 -2.61
CA LEU A 209 -10.41 -29.30 -3.83
C LEU A 209 -9.41 -30.41 -3.54
N ASP A 210 -9.38 -31.43 -4.41
CA ASP A 210 -8.34 -32.45 -4.33
C ASP A 210 -6.96 -31.89 -4.69
N PHE A 211 -5.90 -32.47 -4.12
CA PHE A 211 -4.53 -32.09 -4.42
C PHE A 211 -4.19 -32.28 -5.91
N SER A 212 -4.78 -33.26 -6.60
CA SER A 212 -4.52 -33.53 -8.01
C SER A 212 -4.81 -32.32 -8.91
N LEU A 213 -5.79 -31.49 -8.56
CA LEU A 213 -6.15 -30.28 -9.31
C LEU A 213 -5.12 -29.16 -9.13
N TRP A 214 -4.40 -29.16 -8.02
CA TRP A 214 -3.36 -28.17 -7.71
C TRP A 214 -1.96 -28.64 -8.11
N GLN A 215 -1.79 -29.93 -8.42
CA GLN A 215 -0.50 -30.57 -8.61
C GLN A 215 0.34 -29.87 -9.68
N ASP A 216 -0.19 -29.67 -10.89
CA ASP A 216 0.54 -29.04 -12.00
C ASP A 216 1.01 -27.63 -11.64
N TYR A 217 0.14 -26.83 -11.01
CA TYR A 217 0.51 -25.51 -10.52
C TYR A 217 1.62 -25.61 -9.48
N ILE A 218 1.46 -26.42 -8.43
CA ILE A 218 2.44 -26.55 -7.35
C ILE A 218 3.78 -27.09 -7.87
N GLN A 219 3.80 -27.83 -8.98
CA GLN A 219 5.04 -28.32 -9.59
C GLN A 219 5.75 -27.26 -10.46
N SER A 220 5.03 -26.27 -11.00
CA SER A 220 5.62 -25.18 -11.78
C SER A 220 6.65 -24.36 -10.97
N THR A 221 7.64 -23.81 -11.65
CA THR A 221 8.75 -23.04 -11.01
C THR A 221 8.28 -21.73 -10.39
N GLY A 222 7.32 -21.03 -11.00
CA GLY A 222 6.79 -19.74 -10.54
C GLY A 222 5.64 -19.81 -9.52
N SER A 223 5.29 -21.01 -9.03
CA SER A 223 4.20 -21.17 -8.07
C SER A 223 4.57 -20.78 -6.64
N ILE A 224 3.56 -20.34 -5.91
CA ILE A 224 3.67 -20.05 -4.48
C ILE A 224 3.75 -21.38 -3.75
N LYS A 225 4.92 -21.72 -3.19
CA LYS A 225 5.12 -22.96 -2.41
C LYS A 225 4.63 -22.85 -0.97
N GLU A 226 4.66 -21.63 -0.42
CA GLU A 226 4.30 -21.32 0.95
C GLU A 226 3.29 -20.17 1.01
N LEU A 227 2.22 -20.35 1.78
CA LEU A 227 1.23 -19.31 2.08
C LEU A 227 1.69 -18.43 3.24
N TRP A 228 1.60 -17.12 3.04
CA TRP A 228 1.82 -16.11 4.06
C TRP A 228 0.61 -16.00 5.01
N PRO A 229 0.79 -15.41 6.21
CA PRO A 229 -0.29 -15.30 7.20
C PRO A 229 -1.59 -14.69 6.66
N SER A 230 -1.48 -13.69 5.77
CA SER A 230 -2.63 -13.09 5.08
C SER A 230 -3.40 -14.12 4.26
N GLN A 231 -2.72 -14.87 3.40
CA GLN A 231 -3.32 -15.90 2.53
C GLN A 231 -3.91 -17.05 3.34
N ILE A 232 -3.25 -17.44 4.44
CA ILE A 232 -3.78 -18.44 5.37
C ILE A 232 -5.10 -17.96 5.99
N GLU A 233 -5.19 -16.68 6.39
CA GLU A 233 -6.42 -16.12 6.95
C GLU A 233 -7.55 -16.06 5.92
N LEU A 234 -7.26 -15.65 4.67
CA LEU A 234 -8.24 -15.70 3.58
C LEU A 234 -8.80 -17.12 3.39
N GLY A 235 -7.90 -18.11 3.42
CA GLY A 235 -8.28 -19.52 3.31
C GLY A 235 -9.17 -20.00 4.45
N LYS A 236 -8.80 -19.70 5.70
CA LYS A 236 -9.60 -20.03 6.90
C LYS A 236 -11.00 -19.42 6.88
N GLN A 237 -11.13 -18.19 6.40
CA GLN A 237 -12.42 -17.51 6.30
C GLN A 237 -13.25 -17.98 5.10
N GLY A 238 -12.72 -18.86 4.24
CA GLY A 238 -13.44 -19.46 3.12
C GLY A 238 -13.49 -18.62 1.84
N ILE A 239 -12.57 -17.65 1.68
CA ILE A 239 -12.46 -16.89 0.43
C ILE A 239 -12.09 -17.81 -0.73
N PHE A 240 -11.14 -18.72 -0.53
CA PHE A 240 -10.72 -19.67 -1.57
C PHE A 240 -11.83 -20.68 -1.93
N SER A 241 -12.72 -21.01 -1.00
CA SER A 241 -13.88 -21.88 -1.25
C SER A 241 -15.08 -21.15 -1.88
N GLY A 242 -14.98 -19.85 -2.16
CA GLY A 242 -16.01 -19.10 -2.89
C GLY A 242 -16.85 -18.12 -2.08
N LYS A 243 -16.55 -17.87 -0.80
CA LYS A 243 -17.29 -16.87 -0.01
C LYS A 243 -16.96 -15.44 -0.46
N SER A 244 -17.99 -14.60 -0.52
CA SER A 244 -17.85 -13.15 -0.68
C SER A 244 -17.35 -12.53 0.62
N GLY A 245 -16.69 -11.37 0.56
CA GLY A 245 -16.19 -10.72 1.76
C GLY A 245 -15.41 -9.44 1.55
N ILE A 246 -14.97 -8.86 2.67
CA ILE A 246 -14.03 -7.74 2.70
C ILE A 246 -12.70 -8.24 3.25
N VAL A 247 -11.63 -7.89 2.55
CA VAL A 247 -10.26 -8.27 2.87
C VAL A 247 -9.45 -7.02 3.17
N GLN A 248 -9.10 -6.84 4.44
CA GLN A 248 -8.19 -5.80 4.89
C GLN A 248 -6.75 -6.32 4.80
N MET A 249 -6.01 -5.79 3.83
CA MET A 249 -4.63 -6.19 3.57
C MET A 249 -3.77 -4.95 3.42
N PRO A 250 -2.90 -4.65 4.40
CA PRO A 250 -1.91 -3.60 4.28
C PRO A 250 -1.03 -3.78 3.04
N THR A 251 -0.43 -2.69 2.56
CA THR A 251 0.61 -2.74 1.51
C THR A 251 1.74 -3.68 1.92
N SER A 252 2.32 -4.40 0.95
CA SER A 252 3.39 -5.40 1.16
C SER A 252 2.99 -6.71 1.86
N SER A 253 1.71 -6.96 2.14
CA SER A 253 1.23 -8.20 2.80
C SER A 253 0.88 -9.36 1.85
N GLY A 254 1.20 -9.28 0.56
CA GLY A 254 0.95 -10.35 -0.41
C GLY A 254 -0.43 -10.31 -1.09
N LYS A 255 -0.95 -9.10 -1.35
CA LYS A 255 -2.24 -8.82 -1.99
C LYS A 255 -2.40 -9.48 -3.37
N THR A 256 -1.45 -9.24 -4.27
CA THR A 256 -1.41 -9.84 -5.61
C THR A 256 -1.43 -11.37 -5.55
N ALA A 257 -0.63 -11.97 -4.67
CA ALA A 257 -0.59 -13.41 -4.46
C ALA A 257 -1.95 -13.96 -3.97
N SER A 258 -2.64 -13.21 -3.11
CA SER A 258 -3.99 -13.56 -2.63
C SER A 258 -5.03 -13.52 -3.74
N ILE A 259 -4.98 -12.52 -4.62
CA ILE A 259 -5.83 -12.42 -5.82
C ILE A 259 -5.56 -13.61 -6.74
N ASN A 260 -4.28 -13.89 -7.04
CA ASN A 260 -3.89 -15.02 -7.89
C ASN A 260 -4.42 -16.36 -7.36
N LEU A 261 -4.22 -16.67 -6.07
CA LEU A 261 -4.71 -17.91 -5.47
C LEU A 261 -6.24 -18.01 -5.47
N THR A 262 -6.93 -16.87 -5.28
CA THR A 262 -8.40 -16.82 -5.36
C THR A 262 -8.91 -17.14 -6.76
N LEU A 263 -8.30 -16.53 -7.80
CA LEU A 263 -8.62 -16.81 -9.20
C LEU A 263 -8.40 -18.29 -9.54
N ARG A 264 -7.24 -18.83 -9.17
CA ARG A 264 -6.89 -20.24 -9.40
C ARG A 264 -7.87 -21.18 -8.73
N SER A 265 -8.20 -20.93 -7.47
CA SER A 265 -9.18 -21.73 -6.75
C SER A 265 -10.55 -21.72 -7.43
N ALA A 266 -11.01 -20.55 -7.88
CA ALA A 266 -12.27 -20.40 -8.58
C ALA A 266 -12.28 -21.13 -9.94
N PHE A 267 -11.17 -21.04 -10.68
CA PHE A 267 -11.00 -21.74 -11.94
C PHE A 267 -10.89 -23.26 -11.74
N TYR A 268 -10.07 -23.76 -10.81
CA TYR A 268 -9.89 -25.20 -10.60
C TYR A 268 -11.12 -25.88 -10.03
N SER A 269 -11.94 -25.15 -9.27
CA SER A 269 -13.26 -25.62 -8.84
C SER A 269 -14.33 -25.58 -9.93
N ASN A 270 -14.01 -25.03 -11.12
CA ASN A 270 -14.96 -24.75 -12.21
C ASN A 270 -16.21 -23.98 -11.74
N ARG A 271 -16.06 -23.15 -10.71
CA ARG A 271 -17.13 -22.25 -10.24
C ARG A 271 -17.34 -21.10 -11.20
N ILE A 272 -16.28 -20.71 -11.89
CA ILE A 272 -16.26 -19.56 -12.79
C ILE A 272 -15.41 -19.91 -14.02
N ASP A 273 -15.78 -19.36 -15.16
CA ASP A 273 -14.89 -19.25 -16.33
C ASP A 273 -14.33 -17.84 -16.48
N ASN A 274 -15.09 -16.83 -16.03
CA ASN A 274 -14.70 -15.43 -16.17
C ASN A 274 -14.68 -14.70 -14.81
N ALA A 275 -13.61 -13.95 -14.59
CA ALA A 275 -13.41 -13.11 -13.41
C ALA A 275 -13.23 -11.64 -13.81
N LEU A 276 -13.68 -10.75 -12.93
CA LEU A 276 -13.59 -9.31 -13.08
C LEU A 276 -12.75 -8.71 -11.94
N ILE A 277 -11.75 -7.89 -12.28
CA ILE A 277 -10.98 -7.10 -11.33
C ILE A 277 -11.16 -5.62 -11.63
N VAL A 278 -11.65 -4.87 -10.65
CA VAL A 278 -11.90 -3.44 -10.75
C VAL A 278 -10.87 -2.70 -9.92
N ALA A 279 -10.08 -1.83 -10.53
CA ALA A 279 -9.09 -1.01 -9.82
C ALA A 279 -9.21 0.48 -10.21
N PRO A 280 -8.99 1.41 -9.28
CA PRO A 280 -9.39 2.82 -9.44
C PRO A 280 -8.62 3.62 -10.49
N PHE A 281 -7.40 3.21 -10.82
CA PHE A 281 -6.54 3.95 -11.72
C PHE A 281 -6.02 3.04 -12.82
N ARG A 282 -5.89 3.59 -14.03
CA ARG A 282 -5.32 2.90 -15.19
C ARG A 282 -3.88 2.42 -14.94
N ALA A 283 -3.10 3.16 -14.15
CA ALA A 283 -1.76 2.73 -13.73
C ALA A 283 -1.80 1.46 -12.87
N LEU A 284 -2.62 1.45 -11.81
CA LEU A 284 -2.77 0.30 -10.93
C LEU A 284 -3.33 -0.92 -11.66
N CYS A 285 -4.32 -0.69 -12.51
CA CYS A 285 -4.84 -1.67 -13.44
C CYS A 285 -3.76 -2.35 -14.31
N ARG A 286 -2.82 -1.57 -14.87
CA ARG A 286 -1.66 -2.09 -15.63
C ARG A 286 -0.71 -2.90 -14.77
N GLU A 287 -0.51 -2.48 -13.52
CA GLU A 287 0.30 -3.22 -12.56
C GLU A 287 -0.34 -4.58 -12.27
N ILE A 288 -1.63 -4.61 -11.91
CA ILE A 288 -2.38 -5.85 -11.67
C ILE A 288 -2.35 -6.74 -12.92
N TYR A 289 -2.50 -6.18 -14.13
CA TYR A 289 -2.39 -6.94 -15.37
C TYR A 289 -1.04 -7.62 -15.50
N ARG A 290 0.06 -6.88 -15.36
CA ARG A 290 1.42 -7.44 -15.47
C ARG A 290 1.65 -8.53 -14.44
N ASP A 291 1.24 -8.28 -13.21
CA ASP A 291 1.39 -9.19 -12.08
C ASP A 291 0.60 -10.49 -12.26
N ILE A 292 -0.70 -10.38 -12.57
CA ILE A 292 -1.58 -11.55 -12.77
C ILE A 292 -1.18 -12.30 -14.04
N ASN A 293 -0.88 -11.60 -15.14
CA ASN A 293 -0.44 -12.24 -16.37
C ASN A 293 0.87 -13.02 -16.17
N ALA A 294 1.82 -12.47 -15.39
CA ALA A 294 3.06 -13.18 -15.03
C ALA A 294 2.81 -14.51 -14.30
N HIS A 295 1.71 -14.63 -13.57
CA HIS A 295 1.33 -15.86 -12.87
C HIS A 295 0.63 -16.89 -13.75
N PHE A 296 0.13 -16.53 -14.94
CA PHE A 296 -0.59 -17.43 -15.85
C PHE A 296 0.10 -17.64 -17.20
N VAL A 297 1.36 -17.18 -17.38
CA VAL A 297 2.11 -17.28 -18.65
C VAL A 297 2.19 -18.72 -19.18
N ASP A 298 2.33 -19.70 -18.29
CA ASP A 298 2.46 -21.11 -18.66
C ASP A 298 1.10 -21.81 -18.86
N GLU A 299 -0.02 -21.12 -18.63
CA GLU A 299 -1.37 -21.65 -18.76
C GLU A 299 -2.09 -21.10 -19.99
N ASN A 300 -1.92 -21.79 -21.11
CA ASN A 300 -2.54 -21.41 -22.40
C ASN A 300 -4.08 -21.33 -22.38
N ASN A 301 -4.73 -21.85 -21.33
CA ASN A 301 -6.18 -21.82 -21.16
C ASN A 301 -6.70 -20.59 -20.39
N VAL A 302 -5.81 -19.74 -19.87
CA VAL A 302 -6.18 -18.52 -19.14
C VAL A 302 -5.77 -17.29 -19.96
N ILE A 303 -6.72 -16.43 -20.27
CA ILE A 303 -6.48 -15.15 -20.95
C ILE A 303 -6.68 -14.02 -19.94
N VAL A 304 -5.60 -13.28 -19.66
CA VAL A 304 -5.67 -12.03 -18.91
C VAL A 304 -5.81 -10.89 -19.91
N SER A 305 -6.88 -10.10 -19.80
CA SER A 305 -7.19 -9.03 -20.76
C SER A 305 -7.19 -7.65 -20.10
N GLU A 306 -6.50 -6.73 -20.75
CA GLU A 306 -6.42 -5.32 -20.40
C GLU A 306 -7.50 -4.53 -21.18
N VAL A 307 -8.64 -4.18 -20.55
CA VAL A 307 -9.78 -3.54 -21.27
C VAL A 307 -9.75 -2.01 -21.18
N PHE A 308 -8.58 -1.37 -21.33
CA PHE A 308 -8.48 0.10 -21.11
C PHE A 308 -8.72 0.98 -22.33
N ASP A 309 -8.57 0.48 -23.55
CA ASP A 309 -8.48 1.34 -24.73
C ASP A 309 -9.17 0.83 -25.99
N LEU A 310 -9.98 -0.23 -25.92
CA LEU A 310 -10.78 -0.64 -27.08
C LEU A 310 -12.10 0.15 -27.11
N PRO A 311 -12.31 1.04 -28.11
CA PRO A 311 -13.63 1.57 -28.44
C PRO A 311 -14.57 0.47 -28.95
N GLU A 312 -14.03 -0.66 -29.39
CA GLU A 312 -14.78 -1.83 -29.83
C GLU A 312 -14.62 -2.95 -28.80
N ILE A 313 -15.61 -3.06 -27.91
CA ILE A 313 -15.89 -4.38 -27.33
C ILE A 313 -16.32 -5.25 -28.52
N PRO A 314 -15.81 -6.47 -28.68
CA PRO A 314 -16.30 -7.36 -29.72
C PRO A 314 -17.83 -7.41 -29.59
N GLN A 315 -18.55 -7.00 -30.64
CA GLN A 315 -20.02 -7.09 -30.66
C GLN A 315 -20.51 -8.53 -30.43
N ASP A 316 -19.60 -9.49 -30.64
CA ASP A 316 -19.85 -10.89 -30.51
C ASP A 316 -19.25 -11.43 -29.20
N PHE A 317 -20.13 -11.75 -28.24
CA PHE A 317 -19.81 -12.47 -27.00
C PHE A 317 -19.35 -13.90 -27.26
N SER A 318 -19.17 -14.30 -28.51
CA SER A 318 -18.56 -15.57 -28.92
C SER A 318 -17.20 -15.82 -28.29
N ILE A 319 -16.50 -14.78 -27.83
CA ILE A 319 -15.28 -14.93 -27.03
C ILE A 319 -15.52 -15.78 -25.78
N PHE A 320 -16.69 -15.75 -25.15
CA PHE A 320 -16.97 -16.52 -23.92
C PHE A 320 -17.19 -18.02 -24.17
N ASN A 321 -17.43 -18.41 -25.43
CA ASN A 321 -17.81 -19.78 -25.81
C ASN A 321 -16.65 -20.65 -26.33
N ASP A 322 -15.39 -20.21 -26.17
CA ASP A 322 -14.22 -20.94 -26.66
C ASP A 322 -13.59 -21.90 -25.62
N GLY A 323 -14.24 -22.06 -24.46
CA GLY A 323 -13.79 -22.92 -23.36
C GLY A 323 -12.60 -22.39 -22.57
N LYS A 324 -12.14 -21.15 -22.85
CA LYS A 324 -11.04 -20.52 -22.12
C LYS A 324 -11.52 -19.73 -20.91
N LYS A 325 -10.66 -19.68 -19.90
CA LYS A 325 -10.87 -18.90 -18.68
C LYS A 325 -10.34 -17.50 -18.86
N ARG A 326 -11.03 -16.49 -18.35
CA ARG A 326 -10.69 -15.07 -18.58
C ARG A 326 -10.63 -14.25 -17.31
N VAL A 327 -9.69 -13.32 -17.28
CA VAL A 327 -9.61 -12.29 -16.23
C VAL A 327 -9.67 -10.92 -16.91
N PHE A 328 -10.73 -10.18 -16.64
CA PHE A 328 -10.91 -8.81 -17.12
C PHE A 328 -10.44 -7.82 -16.06
N ILE A 329 -9.53 -6.94 -16.43
CA ILE A 329 -9.04 -5.89 -15.53
C ILE A 329 -9.48 -4.55 -16.11
N LEU A 330 -10.24 -3.78 -15.32
CA LEU A 330 -10.85 -2.54 -15.77
C LEU A 330 -11.00 -1.49 -14.67
N THR A 331 -11.26 -0.24 -15.06
CA THR A 331 -11.56 0.84 -14.11
C THR A 331 -13.05 0.89 -13.77
N PRO A 332 -13.46 1.51 -12.64
CA PRO A 332 -14.87 1.72 -12.30
C PRO A 332 -15.70 2.29 -13.45
N GLU A 333 -15.17 3.28 -14.17
CA GLU A 333 -15.86 3.94 -15.28
C GLU A 333 -16.07 2.99 -16.47
N LYS A 334 -15.10 2.10 -16.74
CA LYS A 334 -15.23 1.10 -17.81
C LYS A 334 -16.18 -0.03 -17.42
N LEU A 335 -16.20 -0.44 -16.15
CA LEU A 335 -17.23 -1.36 -15.66
C LEU A 335 -18.61 -0.78 -15.91
N LEU A 336 -18.81 0.47 -15.48
CA LEU A 336 -20.07 1.16 -15.64
C LEU A 336 -20.50 1.23 -17.11
N PHE A 337 -19.55 1.49 -18.02
CA PHE A 337 -19.79 1.44 -19.46
C PHE A 337 -20.24 0.04 -19.95
N LEU A 338 -19.66 -1.04 -19.42
CA LEU A 338 -20.06 -2.41 -19.75
C LEU A 338 -21.46 -2.75 -19.23
N LEU A 339 -21.74 -2.41 -17.97
CA LEU A 339 -23.05 -2.65 -17.34
C LEU A 339 -24.18 -1.97 -18.12
N ARG A 340 -23.89 -0.84 -18.80
CA ARG A 340 -24.85 -0.12 -19.65
C ARG A 340 -25.09 -0.78 -21.00
N ASN A 341 -24.02 -1.06 -21.74
CA ASN A 341 -24.14 -1.41 -23.15
C ASN A 341 -24.29 -2.92 -23.39
N HIS A 342 -23.96 -3.73 -22.38
CA HIS A 342 -23.65 -5.14 -22.53
C HIS A 342 -24.06 -5.92 -21.28
N GLN A 343 -25.32 -5.84 -20.88
CA GLN A 343 -25.77 -6.44 -19.60
C GLN A 343 -25.56 -7.96 -19.55
N SER A 344 -25.66 -8.65 -20.70
CA SER A 344 -25.32 -10.07 -20.86
C SER A 344 -23.87 -10.42 -20.50
N PHE A 345 -22.97 -9.43 -20.46
CA PHE A 345 -21.61 -9.61 -19.96
C PHE A 345 -21.58 -10.10 -18.51
N ILE A 346 -22.55 -9.68 -17.69
CA ILE A 346 -22.59 -9.99 -16.24
C ILE A 346 -22.91 -11.45 -16.01
N ASP A 347 -23.79 -12.03 -16.84
CA ASP A 347 -24.24 -13.42 -16.72
C ASP A 347 -23.08 -14.41 -16.85
N GLU A 348 -22.00 -14.00 -17.52
CA GLU A 348 -20.79 -14.80 -17.73
C GLU A 348 -19.75 -14.66 -16.61
N ILE A 349 -19.91 -13.71 -15.68
CA ILE A 349 -18.95 -13.40 -14.61
C ILE A 349 -19.34 -14.13 -13.32
N GLY A 350 -18.42 -14.93 -12.78
CA GLY A 350 -18.65 -15.64 -11.51
C GLY A 350 -17.89 -15.07 -10.31
N LEU A 351 -16.92 -14.18 -10.53
CA LEU A 351 -16.10 -13.56 -9.49
C LEU A 351 -15.82 -12.10 -9.82
N CYS A 352 -16.03 -11.21 -8.86
CA CYS A 352 -15.70 -9.80 -8.96
C CYS A 352 -14.87 -9.33 -7.76
N ILE A 353 -13.67 -8.80 -8.05
CA ILE A 353 -12.73 -8.28 -7.05
C ILE A 353 -12.62 -6.77 -7.23
N PHE A 354 -12.99 -6.02 -6.18
CA PHE A 354 -12.84 -4.57 -6.12
C PHE A 354 -11.59 -4.23 -5.34
N ASP A 355 -10.62 -3.63 -6.02
CA ASP A 355 -9.37 -3.23 -5.43
C ASP A 355 -9.35 -1.77 -5.00
N GLU A 356 -8.66 -1.49 -3.89
CA GLU A 356 -8.67 -0.18 -3.21
C GLU A 356 -10.08 0.31 -2.91
N ALA A 357 -10.92 -0.60 -2.42
CA ALA A 357 -12.34 -0.36 -2.21
C ALA A 357 -12.66 0.74 -1.17
N HIS A 358 -11.67 1.36 -0.51
CA HIS A 358 -11.88 2.47 0.43
C HIS A 358 -12.22 3.82 -0.23
N LEU A 359 -12.26 3.90 -1.56
CA LEU A 359 -12.44 5.14 -2.32
C LEU A 359 -13.84 5.75 -2.27
N PHE A 360 -14.77 5.18 -1.51
CA PHE A 360 -16.14 5.71 -1.31
C PHE A 360 -16.20 7.16 -0.82
N ASP A 361 -15.19 7.63 -0.07
CA ASP A 361 -15.21 8.95 0.56
C ASP A 361 -14.35 9.97 -0.18
N ASP A 362 -13.85 9.60 -1.35
CA ASP A 362 -13.12 10.55 -2.18
C ASP A 362 -14.09 11.66 -2.60
N PRO A 363 -13.81 12.95 -2.32
CA PRO A 363 -14.74 14.04 -2.65
C PRO A 363 -14.97 14.22 -4.15
N SER A 364 -14.10 13.67 -5.00
CA SER A 364 -14.19 13.80 -6.46
C SER A 364 -14.83 12.59 -7.15
N ARG A 365 -14.63 11.37 -6.61
CA ARG A 365 -15.09 10.13 -7.26
C ARG A 365 -15.92 9.21 -6.37
N GLY A 366 -15.99 9.49 -5.07
CA GLY A 366 -16.64 8.63 -4.08
C GLY A 366 -18.11 8.35 -4.40
N THR A 367 -18.84 9.39 -4.85
CA THR A 367 -20.25 9.25 -5.26
C THR A 367 -20.41 8.30 -6.45
N ASN A 368 -19.54 8.41 -7.46
CA ASN A 368 -19.59 7.51 -8.63
C ASN A 368 -19.26 6.06 -8.25
N PHE A 369 -18.33 5.86 -7.32
CA PHE A 369 -17.97 4.53 -6.84
C PHE A 369 -19.08 3.91 -5.97
N GLU A 370 -19.71 4.70 -5.10
CA GLU A 370 -20.90 4.29 -4.35
C GLU A 370 -22.04 3.89 -5.28
N LEU A 371 -22.36 4.72 -6.29
CA LEU A 371 -23.39 4.42 -7.28
C LEU A 371 -23.05 3.18 -8.10
N LEU A 372 -21.79 2.99 -8.51
CA LEU A 372 -21.33 1.79 -9.20
C LEU A 372 -21.57 0.53 -8.35
N LEU A 373 -21.18 0.55 -7.08
CA LEU A 373 -21.36 -0.61 -6.21
C LEU A 373 -22.81 -0.85 -5.84
N SER A 374 -23.62 0.20 -5.76
CA SER A 374 -25.08 0.09 -5.62
C SER A 374 -25.71 -0.61 -6.82
N THR A 375 -25.27 -0.27 -8.04
CA THR A 375 -25.69 -0.92 -9.28
C THR A 375 -25.18 -2.35 -9.38
N VAL A 376 -23.94 -2.62 -8.99
CA VAL A 376 -23.41 -4.00 -8.89
C VAL A 376 -24.26 -4.80 -7.91
N LYS A 377 -24.60 -4.26 -6.74
CA LYS A 377 -25.49 -4.90 -5.77
C LYS A 377 -26.88 -5.17 -6.34
N GLN A 378 -27.39 -4.27 -7.18
CA GLN A 378 -28.71 -4.38 -7.81
C GLN A 378 -28.75 -5.44 -8.92
N ILE A 379 -27.72 -5.49 -9.77
CA ILE A 379 -27.74 -6.29 -10.99
C ILE A 379 -27.05 -7.65 -10.80
N PHE A 380 -25.99 -7.74 -9.99
CA PHE A 380 -25.22 -8.98 -9.88
C PHE A 380 -26.02 -10.03 -9.10
N PRO A 381 -26.16 -11.26 -9.62
CA PRO A 381 -26.67 -12.39 -8.88
C PRO A 381 -25.96 -12.59 -7.54
N LYS A 382 -26.67 -13.13 -6.54
CA LYS A 382 -26.10 -13.35 -5.20
C LYS A 382 -25.00 -14.41 -5.19
N GLU A 383 -25.04 -15.29 -6.19
CA GLU A 383 -24.10 -16.38 -6.42
C GLU A 383 -22.72 -15.89 -6.88
N ILE A 384 -22.66 -14.69 -7.48
CA ILE A 384 -21.38 -14.09 -7.88
C ILE A 384 -20.56 -13.80 -6.62
N GLN A 385 -19.36 -14.38 -6.56
CA GLN A 385 -18.42 -14.12 -5.49
C GLN A 385 -17.92 -12.67 -5.60
N LYS A 386 -18.10 -11.89 -4.53
CA LYS A 386 -17.75 -10.47 -4.47
C LYS A 386 -16.71 -10.24 -3.37
N ILE A 387 -15.55 -9.70 -3.74
CA ILE A 387 -14.45 -9.47 -2.80
C ILE A 387 -14.03 -8.00 -2.86
N LEU A 388 -14.01 -7.31 -1.72
CA LEU A 388 -13.46 -5.96 -1.61
C LEU A 388 -12.11 -6.04 -0.91
N ILE A 389 -11.05 -5.54 -1.54
CA ILE A 389 -9.71 -5.53 -0.97
C ILE A 389 -9.27 -4.09 -0.74
N SER A 390 -8.75 -3.80 0.46
CA SER A 390 -8.23 -2.48 0.81
C SER A 390 -7.27 -2.54 2.00
N ALA A 391 -6.38 -1.56 2.14
CA ALA A 391 -5.47 -1.48 3.28
C ALA A 391 -6.17 -1.16 4.60
N VAL A 392 -7.06 -0.15 4.62
CA VAL A 392 -7.72 0.32 5.85
C VAL A 392 -9.18 0.66 5.57
N ILE A 393 -10.10 -0.04 6.25
CA ILE A 393 -11.56 0.21 6.22
C ILE A 393 -12.13 0.08 7.63
N PRO A 394 -12.19 1.14 8.44
CA PRO A 394 -12.60 1.04 9.84
C PRO A 394 -14.02 0.50 10.05
N ASN A 395 -14.95 0.83 9.16
CA ASN A 395 -16.34 0.38 9.18
C ASN A 395 -16.60 -0.79 8.21
N SER A 396 -15.64 -1.70 8.08
CA SER A 396 -15.75 -2.89 7.21
C SER A 396 -16.99 -3.73 7.50
N GLU A 397 -17.43 -3.82 8.76
CA GLU A 397 -18.67 -4.49 9.13
C GLU A 397 -19.92 -3.88 8.49
N ALA A 398 -20.00 -2.55 8.44
CA ALA A 398 -21.13 -1.86 7.82
C ALA A 398 -21.12 -2.07 6.30
N ILE A 399 -19.95 -1.91 5.66
CA ILE A 399 -19.82 -2.08 4.21
C ILE A 399 -20.09 -3.54 3.81
N ASN A 400 -19.62 -4.52 4.59
CA ASN A 400 -19.81 -5.93 4.30
C ASN A 400 -21.28 -6.32 4.40
N ARG A 401 -21.99 -5.87 5.46
CA ARG A 401 -23.44 -6.06 5.59
C ARG A 401 -24.22 -5.40 4.47
N TRP A 402 -23.81 -4.21 4.04
CA TRP A 402 -24.45 -3.51 2.93
C TRP A 402 -24.23 -4.24 1.60
N PHE A 403 -22.98 -4.55 1.23
CA PHE A 403 -22.64 -5.00 -0.13
C PHE A 403 -22.70 -6.51 -0.32
N ASN A 404 -22.15 -7.27 0.64
CA ASN A 404 -22.09 -8.74 0.58
C ASN A 404 -23.20 -9.42 1.38
N GLU A 405 -23.90 -8.71 2.26
CA GLU A 405 -24.90 -9.24 3.19
C GLU A 405 -24.25 -10.23 4.18
N ASP A 406 -24.16 -11.51 3.82
CA ASP A 406 -23.62 -12.61 4.64
C ASP A 406 -22.12 -12.88 4.38
N GLY A 407 -21.40 -11.90 3.85
CA GLY A 407 -19.97 -12.03 3.52
C GLY A 407 -19.08 -12.17 4.76
N VAL A 408 -17.84 -12.60 4.56
CA VAL A 408 -16.83 -12.68 5.62
C VAL A 408 -15.97 -11.42 5.69
N ILE A 409 -15.40 -11.13 6.86
CA ILE A 409 -14.46 -10.03 7.05
C ILE A 409 -13.12 -10.62 7.44
N VAL A 410 -12.14 -10.42 6.58
CA VAL A 410 -10.74 -10.75 6.85
C VAL A 410 -10.06 -9.47 7.31
N SER A 411 -10.08 -9.23 8.62
CA SER A 411 -9.37 -8.12 9.26
C SER A 411 -8.63 -8.68 10.46
N ASN A 412 -7.29 -8.75 10.38
CA ASN A 412 -6.51 -9.23 11.51
C ASN A 412 -5.26 -8.37 11.70
N ASN A 413 -5.11 -7.83 12.92
CA ASN A 413 -3.89 -7.16 13.38
C ASN A 413 -2.65 -8.09 13.33
N SER A 414 -2.85 -9.39 13.13
CA SER A 414 -1.77 -10.35 12.90
C SER A 414 -1.16 -10.32 11.49
N ILE A 415 -1.75 -9.61 10.52
CA ILE A 415 -1.16 -9.43 9.20
C ILE A 415 -0.06 -8.36 9.33
N LYS A 416 1.16 -8.83 9.59
CA LYS A 416 2.31 -7.97 9.84
C LYS A 416 2.84 -7.37 8.54
N THR A 417 3.13 -6.08 8.55
CA THR A 417 3.90 -5.41 7.50
C THR A 417 5.36 -5.27 7.92
N THR A 418 6.21 -4.90 6.97
CA THR A 418 7.54 -4.34 7.27
C THR A 418 7.41 -3.25 8.34
N GLU A 419 8.36 -3.21 9.27
CA GLU A 419 8.36 -2.26 10.38
C GLU A 419 8.47 -0.83 9.88
N LYS A 420 7.84 0.09 10.61
CA LYS A 420 7.82 1.52 10.26
C LYS A 420 8.24 2.34 11.46
N ARG A 421 9.38 3.02 11.33
CA ARG A 421 9.90 3.92 12.36
C ARG A 421 9.50 5.35 12.01
N VAL A 422 8.88 6.06 12.95
CA VAL A 422 8.45 7.45 12.75
C VAL A 422 9.37 8.36 13.55
N ALA A 423 9.97 9.33 12.88
CA ALA A 423 10.86 10.31 13.49
C ALA A 423 10.40 11.75 13.22
N PHE A 424 10.49 12.60 14.24
CA PHE A 424 10.40 14.04 14.11
C PHE A 424 11.79 14.67 14.08
N SER A 425 12.07 15.47 13.05
CA SER A 425 13.19 16.40 13.05
C SER A 425 12.80 17.63 13.88
N ASP A 426 13.45 17.83 15.03
CA ASP A 426 13.17 18.98 15.87
C ASP A 426 14.44 19.50 16.57
N LEU A 427 14.39 20.76 16.99
CA LEU A 427 15.51 21.43 17.65
C LEU A 427 15.55 21.10 19.14
N ASN A 428 16.74 20.80 19.63
CA ASN A 428 17.10 20.77 21.05
C ASN A 428 18.17 21.84 21.32
N GLY A 429 17.73 23.01 21.78
CA GLY A 429 18.61 24.17 21.86
C GLY A 429 19.06 24.62 20.46
N SER A 430 20.36 24.58 20.18
CA SER A 430 20.94 24.95 18.87
C SER A 430 21.09 23.76 17.91
N ASN A 431 20.91 22.53 18.38
CA ASN A 431 21.19 21.32 17.60
C ASN A 431 19.87 20.69 17.13
N GLU A 432 19.80 20.35 15.85
CA GLU A 432 18.72 19.53 15.32
C GLU A 432 18.99 18.05 15.63
N GLN A 433 17.91 17.30 15.93
CA GLN A 433 17.93 15.89 16.27
C GLN A 433 16.68 15.20 15.73
N LEU A 434 16.79 13.91 15.43
CA LEU A 434 15.64 13.05 15.14
C LEU A 434 15.12 12.41 16.43
N TYR A 435 13.83 12.58 16.70
CA TYR A 435 13.11 11.93 17.80
C TYR A 435 12.24 10.81 17.25
N PHE A 436 12.61 9.57 17.53
CA PHE A 436 11.84 8.39 17.15
C PHE A 436 10.74 8.15 18.17
N ILE A 437 9.53 7.93 17.69
CA ILE A 437 8.34 7.81 18.54
C ILE A 437 7.51 6.58 18.16
N ASP A 438 6.80 6.06 19.16
CA ASP A 438 5.72 5.11 18.92
C ASP A 438 4.53 5.87 18.32
N PRO A 439 4.00 5.48 17.14
CA PRO A 439 2.92 6.21 16.47
C PRO A 439 1.55 6.08 17.16
N ILE A 440 1.36 5.10 18.05
CA ILE A 440 0.12 4.83 18.78
C ILE A 440 0.13 5.58 20.13
N THR A 441 1.20 5.44 20.91
CA THR A 441 1.33 6.06 22.24
C THR A 441 1.90 7.48 22.19
N PHE A 442 2.56 7.83 21.08
CA PHE A 442 3.28 9.09 20.89
C PHE A 442 4.46 9.31 21.85
N GLU A 443 4.88 8.25 22.55
CA GLU A 443 6.03 8.26 23.46
C GLU A 443 7.34 8.19 22.69
N GLU A 444 8.39 8.83 23.22
CA GLU A 444 9.74 8.79 22.65
C GLU A 444 10.35 7.40 22.88
N GLU A 445 10.70 6.70 21.81
CA GLU A 445 11.42 5.44 21.88
C GLU A 445 12.92 5.71 22.08
N PHE A 446 13.50 6.54 21.20
CA PHE A 446 14.89 6.96 21.24
C PHE A 446 15.10 8.23 20.40
N PHE A 447 16.32 8.78 20.43
CA PHE A 447 16.68 9.93 19.60
C PHE A 447 18.06 9.76 18.94
N VAL A 448 18.28 10.46 17.83
CA VAL A 448 19.57 10.53 17.14
C VAL A 448 20.05 11.98 17.18
N PRO A 449 21.15 12.28 17.91
CA PRO A 449 21.61 13.65 18.07
C PRO A 449 22.40 14.14 16.85
N ARG A 450 22.43 15.48 16.66
CA ARG A 450 23.30 16.18 15.69
C ARG A 450 23.14 15.67 14.27
N THR A 451 21.92 15.41 13.86
CA THR A 451 21.59 14.79 12.57
C THR A 451 21.81 15.73 11.40
N VAL A 452 21.63 17.04 11.60
CA VAL A 452 21.82 18.08 10.58
C VAL A 452 23.04 18.96 10.89
N SER A 453 23.89 19.12 9.88
CA SER A 453 24.99 20.09 9.82
C SER A 453 24.64 21.25 8.89
N VAL A 454 24.77 22.49 9.39
CA VAL A 454 24.51 23.70 8.61
C VAL A 454 25.80 24.14 7.91
N SER A 455 25.77 24.23 6.59
CA SER A 455 26.84 24.68 5.72
C SER A 455 26.59 26.08 5.19
N GLU A 456 27.65 26.86 5.04
CA GLU A 456 27.60 28.14 4.34
C GLU A 456 27.52 27.91 2.82
N LEU A 457 26.63 28.65 2.15
CA LEU A 457 26.47 28.57 0.71
C LEU A 457 27.27 29.67 0.01
N GLU A 458 27.76 29.38 -1.20
CA GLU A 458 28.36 30.39 -2.07
C GLU A 458 27.34 31.47 -2.45
N LEU A 459 27.81 32.72 -2.49
CA LEU A 459 26.99 33.87 -2.86
C LEU A 459 26.99 34.07 -4.37
N LEU A 460 25.81 34.37 -4.94
CA LEU A 460 25.67 34.60 -6.37
C LEU A 460 25.54 36.11 -6.68
N GLY A 461 26.28 36.57 -7.69
CA GLY A 461 26.19 37.93 -8.22
C GLY A 461 26.45 39.03 -7.19
N LYS A 462 25.43 39.83 -6.88
CA LYS A 462 25.52 40.98 -5.95
C LYS A 462 25.01 40.68 -4.55
N GLU A 463 24.77 39.42 -4.21
CA GLU A 463 24.39 39.03 -2.84
C GLU A 463 25.46 39.48 -1.83
N ARG A 464 25.03 39.91 -0.65
CA ARG A 464 25.90 40.40 0.44
C ARG A 464 25.64 39.72 1.77
N LYS A 465 24.47 39.12 1.94
CA LYS A 465 24.10 38.39 3.15
C LYS A 465 24.51 36.94 2.99
N GLN A 466 25.27 36.41 3.96
CA GLN A 466 25.65 34.99 3.99
C GLN A 466 24.39 34.12 3.99
N LYS A 467 24.36 33.14 3.08
CA LYS A 467 23.30 32.15 2.98
C LYS A 467 23.80 30.82 3.56
N VAL A 468 22.88 30.02 4.07
CA VAL A 468 23.18 28.73 4.70
C VAL A 468 22.26 27.64 4.17
N PHE A 469 22.68 26.40 4.30
CA PHE A 469 21.86 25.22 4.04
C PHE A 469 22.21 24.08 5.00
N PRO A 470 21.22 23.36 5.53
CA PRO A 470 19.80 23.66 5.46
C PRO A 470 19.42 24.84 6.37
N GLU A 471 18.46 25.66 5.96
CA GLU A 471 17.81 26.58 6.90
C GLU A 471 16.91 25.79 7.87
N LEU A 472 17.29 25.73 9.15
CA LEU A 472 16.60 24.90 10.16
C LEU A 472 15.14 25.30 10.45
N SER A 473 14.72 26.49 10.00
CA SER A 473 13.31 26.92 10.06
C SER A 473 12.49 26.50 8.84
N ASN A 474 13.12 25.93 7.81
CA ASN A 474 12.49 25.57 6.54
C ASN A 474 12.43 24.05 6.38
N ALA A 475 11.22 23.51 6.47
CA ALA A 475 10.96 22.07 6.36
C ALA A 475 11.45 21.47 5.03
N ASN A 476 11.43 22.23 3.93
CA ASN A 476 11.89 21.75 2.63
C ASN A 476 13.41 21.62 2.58
N ASP A 477 14.14 22.56 3.18
CA ASP A 477 15.60 22.49 3.27
C ASP A 477 16.03 21.28 4.10
N ILE A 478 15.38 21.07 5.25
CA ILE A 478 15.60 19.87 6.08
C ILE A 478 15.26 18.60 5.29
N SER A 479 14.20 18.62 4.47
CA SER A 479 13.82 17.47 3.65
C SER A 479 14.87 17.14 2.59
N ILE A 480 15.38 18.16 1.90
CA ILE A 480 16.46 17.99 0.92
C ILE A 480 17.71 17.47 1.61
N TYR A 481 18.07 18.03 2.77
CA TYR A 481 19.25 17.59 3.51
C TYR A 481 19.18 16.11 3.90
N TYR A 482 18.07 15.67 4.51
CA TYR A 482 17.88 14.25 4.82
C TYR A 482 17.84 13.39 3.56
N GLY A 483 17.25 13.89 2.48
CA GLY A 483 17.22 13.19 1.21
C GLY A 483 18.62 12.96 0.64
N THR A 484 19.49 13.99 0.63
CA THR A 484 20.88 13.88 0.21
C THR A 484 21.66 12.92 1.10
N LYS A 485 21.45 12.98 2.41
CA LYS A 485 22.18 12.16 3.39
C LYS A 485 21.81 10.67 3.30
N LEU A 486 20.51 10.37 3.17
CA LEU A 486 19.98 9.01 3.31
C LEU A 486 19.90 8.23 1.99
N ILE A 487 20.11 8.86 0.85
CA ILE A 487 19.98 8.21 -0.46
C ILE A 487 20.97 7.06 -0.68
N ASN A 488 22.13 7.11 -0.02
CA ASN A 488 23.13 6.04 -0.04
C ASN A 488 22.61 4.74 0.61
N ASN A 489 21.61 4.84 1.49
CA ASN A 489 21.09 3.71 2.26
C ASN A 489 19.83 3.09 1.65
N GLY A 490 19.22 3.71 0.63
CA GLY A 490 18.03 3.20 -0.04
C GLY A 490 17.17 4.27 -0.71
N GLY A 491 16.01 3.85 -1.25
CA GLY A 491 15.11 4.75 -1.96
C GLY A 491 14.52 5.84 -1.06
N VAL A 492 14.61 7.10 -1.50
CA VAL A 492 14.11 8.29 -0.79
C VAL A 492 12.88 8.87 -1.50
N GLY A 493 11.78 9.03 -0.78
CA GLY A 493 10.61 9.78 -1.24
C GLY A 493 10.45 11.07 -0.46
N ILE A 494 10.53 12.23 -1.10
CA ILE A 494 10.19 13.53 -0.49
C ILE A 494 8.73 13.85 -0.83
N PHE A 495 7.86 13.76 0.16
CA PHE A 495 6.43 14.04 0.01
C PHE A 495 6.11 15.51 0.28
N CYS A 496 5.36 16.09 -0.65
CA CYS A 496 4.84 17.44 -0.64
C CYS A 496 3.31 17.41 -0.70
N GLY A 497 2.64 18.16 0.16
CA GLY A 497 1.17 18.24 0.15
C GLY A 497 0.58 18.84 -1.15
N ARG A 498 1.36 19.62 -1.92
CA ARG A 498 0.89 20.31 -3.14
C ARG A 498 1.91 20.24 -4.27
N LYS A 499 1.42 20.26 -5.52
CA LYS A 499 2.27 20.37 -6.73
C LYS A 499 3.12 21.64 -6.73
N ASP A 500 2.59 22.73 -6.18
CA ASP A 500 3.32 24.01 -6.11
C ASP A 500 4.51 23.89 -5.14
N THR A 501 4.36 23.12 -4.07
CA THR A 501 5.44 22.82 -3.12
C THR A 501 6.52 21.94 -3.75
N VAL A 502 6.14 20.96 -4.59
CA VAL A 502 7.11 20.17 -5.37
C VAL A 502 7.99 21.11 -6.20
N ASN A 503 7.39 22.07 -6.92
CA ASN A 503 8.15 23.05 -7.69
C ASN A 503 9.09 23.91 -6.83
N VAL A 504 8.69 24.28 -5.61
CA VAL A 504 9.57 24.99 -4.66
C VAL A 504 10.77 24.13 -4.27
N VAL A 505 10.56 22.84 -3.97
CA VAL A 505 11.63 21.89 -3.64
C VAL A 505 12.59 21.69 -4.82
N LEU A 506 12.07 21.47 -6.04
CA LEU A 506 12.90 21.31 -7.24
C LEU A 506 13.74 22.57 -7.54
N ARG A 507 13.14 23.77 -7.45
CA ARG A 507 13.89 25.02 -7.62
C ARG A 507 14.98 25.18 -6.56
N ARG A 508 14.75 24.68 -5.34
CA ARG A 508 15.77 24.69 -4.29
C ARG A 508 16.94 23.77 -4.62
N PHE A 509 16.72 22.58 -5.18
CA PHE A 509 17.80 21.72 -5.71
C PHE A 509 18.66 22.45 -6.75
N ILE A 510 18.02 23.15 -7.70
CA ILE A 510 18.73 23.92 -8.73
C ILE A 510 19.56 25.06 -8.10
N ASP A 511 18.99 25.81 -7.15
CA ASP A 511 19.72 26.87 -6.44
C ASP A 511 20.92 26.33 -5.65
N LEU A 512 20.79 25.17 -5.00
CA LEU A 512 21.89 24.51 -4.31
C LEU A 512 23.01 24.09 -5.27
N ASN A 513 22.65 23.47 -6.41
CA ASN A 513 23.61 23.11 -7.44
C ASN A 513 24.34 24.33 -8.02
N ASN A 514 23.62 25.42 -8.29
CA ASN A 514 24.22 26.67 -8.79
C ASN A 514 25.18 27.33 -7.79
N ARG A 515 25.09 26.97 -6.50
CA ARG A 515 25.97 27.43 -5.42
C ARG A 515 27.04 26.38 -5.06
N ASN A 516 27.27 25.41 -5.94
CA ASN A 516 28.25 24.33 -5.78
C ASN A 516 28.06 23.49 -4.51
N TYR A 517 26.83 23.39 -3.99
CA TYR A 517 26.53 22.43 -2.94
C TYR A 517 26.54 21.01 -3.51
N ASP A 518 27.20 20.08 -2.82
CA ASP A 518 27.36 18.70 -3.31
C ASP A 518 26.02 17.95 -3.28
N LEU A 519 25.52 17.62 -4.47
CA LEU A 519 24.33 16.80 -4.70
C LEU A 519 24.68 15.55 -5.54
N THR A 520 25.97 15.22 -5.66
CA THR A 520 26.44 14.16 -6.56
C THR A 520 25.92 12.78 -6.19
N ASP A 521 25.56 12.57 -4.92
CA ASP A 521 25.04 11.30 -4.42
C ASP A 521 23.72 10.88 -5.09
N PHE A 522 22.90 11.82 -5.57
CA PHE A 522 21.69 11.50 -6.34
C PHE A 522 22.01 10.80 -7.66
N LEU A 523 23.06 11.25 -8.35
CA LEU A 523 23.53 10.63 -9.59
C LEU A 523 24.30 9.33 -9.32
N LYS A 524 25.14 9.27 -8.28
CA LYS A 524 25.90 8.06 -7.92
C LYS A 524 24.98 6.88 -7.60
N ASN A 525 23.83 7.16 -6.98
CA ASN A 525 22.82 6.17 -6.61
C ASN A 525 21.73 5.99 -7.69
N SER A 526 22.00 6.39 -8.93
CA SER A 526 21.07 6.21 -10.06
C SER A 526 21.79 5.63 -11.27
N ASP A 527 21.07 4.84 -12.08
CA ASP A 527 21.53 4.36 -13.38
C ASP A 527 21.61 5.53 -14.36
N LYS A 528 22.82 5.81 -14.84
CA LYS A 528 23.10 6.94 -15.72
C LYS A 528 22.29 6.91 -17.02
N TYR A 529 22.08 5.73 -17.61
CA TYR A 529 21.34 5.59 -18.87
C TYR A 529 19.85 5.82 -18.67
N GLU A 530 19.29 5.36 -17.55
CA GLU A 530 17.89 5.58 -17.20
C GLU A 530 17.63 7.06 -16.91
N VAL A 531 18.54 7.71 -16.18
CA VAL A 531 18.49 9.16 -15.93
C VAL A 531 18.47 9.95 -17.23
N GLU A 532 19.35 9.62 -18.19
CA GLU A 532 19.39 10.27 -19.49
C GLU A 532 18.11 10.04 -20.30
N LYS A 533 17.56 8.82 -20.31
CA LYS A 533 16.31 8.50 -21.01
C LYS A 533 15.12 9.27 -20.45
N ILE A 534 14.95 9.28 -19.14
CA ILE A 534 13.86 10.01 -18.48
C ILE A 534 14.05 11.51 -18.66
N GLY A 535 15.28 12.01 -18.55
CA GLY A 535 15.62 13.42 -18.81
C GLY A 535 15.27 13.83 -20.24
N ASN A 536 15.58 13.01 -21.24
CA ASN A 536 15.19 13.28 -22.63
C ASN A 536 13.68 13.31 -22.83
N LEU A 537 12.93 12.40 -22.19
CA LEU A 537 11.46 12.43 -22.21
C LEU A 537 10.92 13.72 -21.58
N LEU A 538 11.47 14.15 -20.44
CA LEU A 538 11.10 15.42 -19.80
C LEU A 538 11.41 16.60 -20.71
N GLY A 539 12.61 16.68 -21.29
CA GLY A 539 13.02 17.76 -22.19
C GLY A 539 12.13 17.87 -23.44
N GLN A 540 11.74 16.74 -24.03
CA GLN A 540 10.87 16.71 -25.22
C GLN A 540 9.41 17.08 -24.91
N ASN A 541 8.90 16.80 -23.71
CA ASN A 541 7.49 17.02 -23.37
C ASN A 541 7.23 18.32 -22.60
N LEU A 542 8.16 18.73 -21.74
CA LEU A 542 8.04 19.91 -20.86
C LEU A 542 8.98 21.05 -21.25
N GLY A 543 9.95 20.80 -22.14
CA GLY A 543 10.99 21.75 -22.53
C GLY A 543 12.32 21.50 -21.81
N TYR A 544 13.43 21.73 -22.52
CA TYR A 544 14.79 21.61 -21.98
C TYR A 544 15.17 22.74 -21.00
N ASP A 545 14.32 23.76 -20.87
CA ASP A 545 14.37 24.84 -19.89
C ASP A 545 13.48 24.60 -18.67
N SER A 546 12.74 23.48 -18.65
CA SER A 546 11.87 23.12 -17.52
C SER A 546 12.68 22.82 -16.26
N VAL A 547 12.04 23.06 -15.10
CA VAL A 547 12.62 22.78 -13.79
C VAL A 547 12.84 21.28 -13.62
N GLU A 548 11.94 20.47 -14.15
CA GLU A 548 11.97 19.01 -14.12
C GLU A 548 13.14 18.46 -14.94
N TYR A 549 13.39 18.97 -16.15
CA TYR A 549 14.56 18.59 -16.94
C TYR A 549 15.87 18.97 -16.23
N ALA A 550 15.96 20.20 -15.70
CA ALA A 550 17.16 20.64 -14.99
C ALA A 550 17.45 19.77 -13.76
N CYS A 551 16.42 19.41 -13.00
CA CYS A 551 16.56 18.50 -11.85
C CYS A 551 16.93 17.07 -12.26
N SER A 552 16.41 16.57 -13.40
CA SER A 552 16.76 15.22 -13.85
C SER A 552 18.26 15.08 -14.15
N GLN A 553 18.92 16.17 -14.58
CA GLN A 553 20.38 16.18 -14.76
C GLN A 553 21.15 16.06 -13.44
N LEU A 554 20.51 16.39 -12.31
CA LEU A 554 21.03 16.15 -10.96
C LEU A 554 20.62 14.78 -10.41
N GLY A 555 19.97 13.95 -11.23
CA GLY A 555 19.38 12.69 -10.81
C GLY A 555 18.10 12.85 -10.00
N VAL A 556 17.51 14.05 -9.90
CA VAL A 556 16.31 14.32 -9.09
C VAL A 556 15.05 14.31 -9.94
N PHE A 557 14.05 13.51 -9.55
CA PHE A 557 12.82 13.33 -10.31
C PHE A 557 11.57 13.77 -9.54
N SER A 558 10.55 14.26 -10.25
CA SER A 558 9.28 14.66 -9.66
C SER A 558 8.11 13.79 -10.09
N HIS A 559 7.14 13.62 -9.20
CA HIS A 559 5.95 12.81 -9.47
C HIS A 559 4.67 13.45 -8.89
N HIS A 560 3.88 14.08 -9.76
CA HIS A 560 2.58 14.66 -9.43
C HIS A 560 1.65 14.66 -10.65
N SER A 561 0.38 15.00 -10.47
CA SER A 561 -0.64 15.05 -11.55
C SER A 561 -0.34 16.01 -12.71
N GLY A 562 0.67 16.88 -12.57
CA GLY A 562 1.10 17.79 -13.64
C GLY A 562 2.11 17.18 -14.60
N ILE A 563 2.70 16.03 -14.27
CA ILE A 563 3.63 15.31 -15.14
C ILE A 563 2.84 14.40 -16.09
N PRO A 564 3.14 14.41 -17.40
CA PRO A 564 2.50 13.52 -18.37
C PRO A 564 2.52 12.05 -17.95
N MET A 565 1.43 11.32 -18.21
CA MET A 565 1.26 9.93 -17.76
C MET A 565 2.39 9.01 -18.21
N GLY A 566 2.84 9.12 -19.46
CA GLY A 566 3.95 8.30 -19.98
C GLY A 566 5.25 8.49 -19.20
N ILE A 567 5.53 9.73 -18.75
CA ILE A 567 6.72 10.06 -17.96
C ILE A 567 6.58 9.54 -16.54
N ARG A 568 5.40 9.69 -15.92
CA ARG A 568 5.14 9.12 -14.59
C ARG A 568 5.38 7.62 -14.56
N ILE A 569 4.86 6.88 -15.54
CA ILE A 569 5.08 5.43 -15.67
C ILE A 569 6.58 5.09 -15.79
N ALA A 570 7.35 5.90 -16.53
CA ALA A 570 8.79 5.68 -16.67
C ALA A 570 9.53 5.90 -15.34
N ILE A 571 9.21 6.99 -14.61
CA ILE A 571 9.77 7.29 -13.28
C ILE A 571 9.40 6.19 -12.27
N GLU A 572 8.12 5.79 -12.24
CA GLU A 572 7.59 4.71 -11.42
C GLU A 572 8.35 3.39 -11.66
N TYR A 573 8.51 3.01 -12.93
CA TYR A 573 9.26 1.82 -13.32
C TYR A 573 10.72 1.90 -12.86
N ALA A 574 11.41 2.99 -13.18
CA ALA A 574 12.80 3.19 -12.82
C ALA A 574 13.01 3.14 -11.30
N PHE A 575 12.12 3.77 -10.53
CA PHE A 575 12.17 3.74 -9.07
C PHE A 575 11.86 2.34 -8.51
N SER A 576 10.86 1.64 -9.06
CA SER A 576 10.52 0.27 -8.65
C SER A 576 11.68 -0.72 -8.85
N LYS A 577 12.50 -0.49 -9.88
CA LYS A 577 13.68 -1.29 -10.24
C LYS A 577 14.98 -0.78 -9.61
N SER A 578 14.93 0.24 -8.75
CA SER A 578 16.13 0.89 -8.18
C SER A 578 17.12 1.40 -9.24
N LYS A 579 16.63 1.74 -10.42
CA LYS A 579 17.41 2.48 -11.42
C LYS A 579 17.49 3.97 -11.10
N ILE A 580 16.51 4.48 -10.37
CA ILE A 580 16.59 5.77 -9.69
C ILE A 580 16.19 5.53 -8.24
N ASN A 581 16.82 6.24 -7.31
CA ASN A 581 16.58 6.04 -5.87
C ASN A 581 15.99 7.27 -5.18
N ASN A 582 15.45 8.24 -5.93
CA ASN A 582 14.74 9.36 -5.34
C ASN A 582 13.52 9.79 -6.14
N VAL A 583 12.55 10.39 -5.45
CA VAL A 583 11.41 11.07 -6.06
C VAL A 583 10.85 12.16 -5.14
N VAL A 584 10.55 13.34 -5.70
CA VAL A 584 9.80 14.42 -5.04
C VAL A 584 8.35 14.36 -5.50
N CYS A 585 7.41 14.10 -4.60
CA CYS A 585 6.08 13.66 -4.97
C CYS A 585 4.93 14.30 -4.19
N THR A 586 3.71 14.17 -4.73
CA THR A 586 2.46 14.42 -3.99
C THR A 586 1.72 13.11 -3.70
N SER A 587 0.49 13.19 -3.18
CA SER A 587 -0.39 12.05 -2.91
C SER A 587 -0.65 11.16 -4.13
N THR A 588 -0.38 11.62 -5.35
CA THR A 588 -0.50 10.76 -6.54
C THR A 588 0.52 9.64 -6.57
N LEU A 589 1.69 9.78 -5.92
CA LEU A 589 2.63 8.67 -5.75
C LEU A 589 2.12 7.68 -4.69
N ALA A 590 1.32 8.15 -3.74
CA ALA A 590 0.65 7.32 -2.75
C ALA A 590 -0.47 6.46 -3.36
N GLN A 591 -0.79 6.64 -4.65
CA GLN A 591 -1.87 5.96 -5.35
C GLN A 591 -1.33 5.03 -6.44
N GLY A 592 -1.38 3.72 -6.19
CA GLY A 592 -1.40 2.71 -7.25
C GLY A 592 -0.08 2.29 -7.88
N VAL A 593 1.06 2.38 -7.17
CA VAL A 593 2.36 1.86 -7.65
C VAL A 593 3.19 1.22 -6.55
N ASN A 594 3.72 0.02 -6.78
CA ASN A 594 4.62 -0.67 -5.85
C ASN A 594 6.05 -0.10 -5.82
N LEU A 595 6.26 0.93 -4.99
CA LEU A 595 7.51 1.67 -4.90
C LEU A 595 8.33 1.30 -3.65
N PRO A 596 9.63 0.97 -3.79
CA PRO A 596 10.49 0.62 -2.68
C PRO A 596 11.06 1.86 -1.96
N ILE A 597 10.23 2.57 -1.20
CA ILE A 597 10.69 3.72 -0.40
C ILE A 597 11.24 3.20 0.92
N LYS A 598 12.53 3.42 1.21
CA LYS A 598 13.12 3.17 2.53
C LYS A 598 12.90 4.38 3.44
N TYR A 599 13.16 5.59 2.92
CA TYR A 599 13.00 6.84 3.66
C TYR A 599 11.89 7.69 3.04
N LEU A 600 10.80 7.87 3.78
CA LEU A 600 9.72 8.76 3.40
C LEU A 600 9.81 10.05 4.21
N ILE A 601 10.15 11.14 3.55
CA ILE A 601 10.36 12.44 4.17
C ILE A 601 9.14 13.32 3.90
N ILE A 602 8.47 13.81 4.94
CA ILE A 602 7.22 14.57 4.83
C ILE A 602 7.45 15.97 5.37
N SER A 603 7.42 16.97 4.48
CA SER A 603 7.66 18.37 4.85
C SER A 603 6.43 19.09 5.41
N SER A 604 5.23 18.57 5.12
CA SER A 604 3.97 19.08 5.65
C SER A 604 2.85 18.06 5.42
N VAL A 605 1.95 17.96 6.41
CA VAL A 605 0.71 17.15 6.34
C VAL A 605 -0.52 17.96 5.96
N TYR A 606 -0.34 19.19 5.49
CA TYR A 606 -1.45 20.07 5.10
C TYR A 606 -1.62 20.16 3.57
N GLN A 607 -2.85 19.99 3.10
CA GLN A 607 -3.27 20.18 1.71
C GLN A 607 -4.33 21.27 1.63
N ALA A 608 -4.09 22.31 0.83
CA ALA A 608 -5.01 23.44 0.64
C ALA A 608 -5.51 24.17 1.92
N GLY A 609 -4.88 23.94 3.07
CA GLY A 609 -5.24 24.54 4.36
C GLY A 609 -5.81 23.53 5.37
N ASP A 610 -6.20 22.34 4.90
CA ASP A 610 -6.73 21.26 5.73
C ASP A 610 -5.65 20.18 5.93
N ALA A 611 -5.74 19.45 7.05
CA ALA A 611 -4.88 18.29 7.25
C ALA A 611 -5.29 17.18 6.26
N ILE A 612 -4.32 16.38 5.79
CA ILE A 612 -4.60 15.14 5.07
C ILE A 612 -5.47 14.24 5.96
N LYS A 613 -6.39 13.45 5.39
CA LYS A 613 -7.18 12.48 6.17
C LYS A 613 -6.26 11.43 6.80
N VAL A 614 -6.63 10.90 7.97
CA VAL A 614 -5.83 9.86 8.65
C VAL A 614 -5.62 8.67 7.71
N ARG A 615 -6.67 8.23 7.00
CA ARG A 615 -6.57 7.13 6.02
C ARG A 615 -5.53 7.37 4.93
N ASP A 616 -5.55 8.54 4.29
CA ASP A 616 -4.65 8.87 3.19
C ASP A 616 -3.19 8.95 3.69
N PHE A 617 -3.01 9.46 4.90
CA PHE A 617 -1.71 9.49 5.56
C PHE A 617 -1.21 8.07 5.90
N GLN A 618 -2.07 7.19 6.43
CA GLN A 618 -1.75 5.78 6.70
C GLN A 618 -1.40 5.01 5.42
N ASN A 619 -2.12 5.26 4.32
CA ASN A 619 -1.80 4.71 3.01
C ASN A 619 -0.45 5.22 2.47
N LEU A 620 -0.12 6.50 2.71
CA LEU A 620 1.14 7.11 2.32
C LEU A 620 2.31 6.49 3.10
N ILE A 621 2.27 6.49 4.44
CA ILE A 621 3.33 5.89 5.27
C ILE A 621 3.39 4.36 5.11
N GLY A 622 2.27 3.74 4.70
CA GLY A 622 2.18 2.33 4.32
C GLY A 622 3.12 1.91 3.19
N ARG A 623 3.60 2.86 2.38
CA ARG A 623 4.54 2.62 1.28
C ARG A 623 6.01 2.67 1.70
N ALA A 624 6.31 3.17 2.90
CA ALA A 624 7.64 3.06 3.48
C ALA A 624 7.88 1.62 3.95
N GLY A 625 9.05 1.07 3.63
CA GLY A 625 9.44 -0.30 4.00
C GLY A 625 8.73 -1.35 3.15
N ARG A 626 9.35 -1.74 2.02
CA ARG A 626 8.83 -2.81 1.17
C ARG A 626 9.30 -4.18 1.64
N ALA A 627 8.35 -5.10 1.87
CA ALA A 627 8.64 -6.48 2.24
C ALA A 627 9.54 -7.17 1.21
N GLY A 628 10.58 -7.86 1.70
CA GLY A 628 11.57 -8.55 0.86
C GLY A 628 12.64 -7.63 0.29
N LYS A 629 12.59 -6.31 0.55
CA LYS A 629 13.63 -5.37 0.16
C LYS A 629 14.24 -4.60 1.33
N TYR A 630 13.41 -4.20 2.29
CA TYR A 630 13.86 -3.58 3.54
C TYR A 630 13.23 -4.30 4.73
N THR A 631 13.96 -4.38 5.84
CA THR A 631 13.47 -4.90 7.12
C THR A 631 12.62 -3.88 7.86
N GLU A 632 12.91 -2.59 7.64
CA GLU A 632 12.17 -1.45 8.14
C GLU A 632 12.07 -0.31 7.10
N GLY A 633 11.11 0.59 7.28
CA GLY A 633 11.01 1.87 6.59
C GLY A 633 10.95 3.02 7.59
N THR A 634 11.62 4.13 7.26
CA THR A 634 11.73 5.29 8.16
C THR A 634 10.93 6.46 7.59
N ILE A 635 9.98 6.95 8.36
CA ILE A 635 9.20 8.16 8.07
C ILE A 635 9.79 9.33 8.85
N ILE A 636 10.24 10.37 8.15
CA ILE A 636 10.84 11.55 8.76
C ILE A 636 9.93 12.76 8.54
N LEU A 637 9.40 13.31 9.63
CA LEU A 637 8.60 14.53 9.64
C LEU A 637 9.52 15.73 9.86
N THR A 638 9.64 16.61 8.86
CA THR A 638 10.64 17.69 8.87
C THR A 638 10.07 19.06 9.21
N GLU A 639 8.78 19.14 9.53
CA GLU A 639 8.17 20.39 9.97
C GLU A 639 8.78 20.80 11.32
N PRO A 640 9.48 21.95 11.41
CA PRO A 640 10.27 22.27 12.59
C PRO A 640 9.40 22.70 13.77
N ASN A 641 9.91 22.53 15.00
CA ASN A 641 9.25 22.95 16.24
C ASN A 641 7.91 22.26 16.48
N ILE A 642 7.76 20.97 16.18
CA ILE A 642 6.50 20.23 16.37
C ILE A 642 6.52 19.37 17.64
N TYR A 643 7.57 18.60 17.88
CA TYR A 643 7.58 17.55 18.90
C TYR A 643 7.94 18.08 20.29
N LYS A 644 9.05 18.81 20.42
CA LYS A 644 9.55 19.35 21.70
C LYS A 644 9.03 20.77 21.99
N SER A 645 8.69 21.54 20.96
CA SER A 645 8.27 22.93 21.15
C SER A 645 6.84 23.04 21.72
N PRO A 646 6.63 23.79 22.82
CA PRO A 646 5.29 24.00 23.38
C PRO A 646 4.42 24.92 22.50
N LYS A 647 5.02 25.64 21.54
CA LYS A 647 4.33 26.67 20.74
C LYS A 647 3.36 26.10 19.70
N ASN A 648 3.51 24.83 19.30
CA ASN A 648 2.77 24.21 18.21
C ASN A 648 1.87 23.04 18.67
N LYS A 649 1.28 23.13 19.86
CA LYS A 649 0.44 22.07 20.45
C LYS A 649 -0.65 21.55 19.50
N ARG A 650 -1.33 22.43 18.76
CA ARG A 650 -2.38 22.03 17.80
C ARG A 650 -1.82 21.20 16.64
N LYS A 651 -0.68 21.59 16.08
CA LYS A 651 -0.05 20.82 14.99
C LYS A 651 0.44 19.46 15.51
N LYS A 652 1.02 19.43 16.71
CA LYS A 652 1.42 18.19 17.39
C LYS A 652 0.24 17.23 17.56
N GLN A 653 -0.89 17.73 18.05
CA GLN A 653 -2.14 16.95 18.16
C GLN A 653 -2.65 16.44 16.81
N ASN A 654 -2.51 17.23 15.74
CA ASN A 654 -2.86 16.76 14.40
C ASN A 654 -1.93 15.60 13.96
N TYR A 655 -0.62 15.70 14.16
CA TYR A 655 0.30 14.60 13.85
C TYR A 655 0.01 13.35 14.68
N GLU A 656 -0.24 13.51 15.98
CA GLU A 656 -0.67 12.43 16.87
C GLU A 656 -1.94 11.75 16.36
N ALA A 657 -2.92 12.54 15.90
CA ALA A 657 -4.13 12.02 15.30
C ALA A 657 -3.87 11.24 14.00
N LEU A 658 -3.02 11.76 13.11
CA LEU A 658 -2.68 11.15 11.81
C LEU A 658 -1.87 9.87 11.95
N LEU A 659 -0.95 9.82 12.91
CA LEU A 659 -0.03 8.70 13.09
C LEU A 659 -0.72 7.48 13.70
N ASN A 660 -1.74 7.68 14.53
CA ASN A 660 -2.47 6.59 15.15
C ASN A 660 -3.54 6.01 14.20
N PRO A 661 -3.40 4.76 13.71
CA PRO A 661 -4.33 4.17 12.76
C PRO A 661 -5.75 3.99 13.32
N ILE A 662 -5.94 3.98 14.64
CA ILE A 662 -7.26 3.87 15.29
C ILE A 662 -8.13 5.10 14.97
N ASN A 663 -7.51 6.25 14.71
CA ASN A 663 -8.22 7.47 14.33
C ASN A 663 -8.65 7.49 12.86
N THR A 664 -8.41 6.40 12.10
CA THR A 664 -8.82 6.35 10.70
C THR A 664 -10.33 6.57 10.60
N GLU A 665 -10.73 7.52 9.77
CA GLU A 665 -12.13 7.83 9.56
C GLU A 665 -12.82 6.64 8.88
N GLY A 666 -14.04 6.28 9.30
CA GLY A 666 -14.84 5.27 8.60
C GLY A 666 -15.26 5.75 7.21
N CYS A 667 -15.55 4.82 6.30
CA CYS A 667 -16.12 5.16 5.00
C CYS A 667 -17.48 5.85 5.17
N GLN A 668 -17.64 7.04 4.60
CA GLN A 668 -18.86 7.85 4.57
C GLN A 668 -19.48 7.84 3.17
N SER A 669 -20.80 7.91 3.11
CA SER A 669 -21.50 8.15 1.86
C SER A 669 -21.56 9.65 1.59
N ASN A 670 -21.01 10.11 0.46
CA ASN A 670 -21.14 11.50 0.02
C ASN A 670 -22.62 11.89 -0.19
N ILE A 671 -23.45 10.92 -0.64
CA ILE A 671 -24.90 11.11 -0.81
C ILE A 671 -25.54 11.40 0.55
N LEU A 672 -25.22 10.62 1.59
CA LEU A 672 -25.73 10.87 2.93
C LEU A 672 -25.16 12.17 3.53
N SER A 673 -23.88 12.49 3.29
CA SER A 673 -23.24 13.70 3.81
C SER A 673 -23.99 14.97 3.41
N ILE A 674 -24.40 15.10 2.14
CA ILE A 674 -25.12 16.28 1.67
C ILE A 674 -26.52 16.41 2.28
N ILE A 675 -27.16 15.28 2.64
CA ILE A 675 -28.44 15.24 3.36
C ILE A 675 -28.28 15.63 4.83
N GLN A 676 -27.12 15.34 5.42
CA GLN A 676 -26.81 15.61 6.82
C GLN A 676 -26.33 17.03 7.11
N PHE A 677 -26.07 17.85 6.09
CA PHE A 677 -25.69 19.24 6.29
C PHE A 677 -26.82 20.05 6.92
N LYS A 678 -26.63 20.43 8.18
CA LYS A 678 -27.60 21.19 9.00
C LYS A 678 -27.07 22.54 9.48
N SER A 679 -25.77 22.81 9.31
CA SER A 679 -25.12 24.01 9.83
C SER A 679 -23.82 24.35 9.11
N VAL A 680 -23.37 25.59 9.25
CA VAL A 680 -22.05 26.07 8.85
C VAL A 680 -21.18 26.29 10.08
N VAL A 681 -19.94 25.82 10.03
CA VAL A 681 -18.95 25.91 11.11
C VAL A 681 -17.99 27.08 10.83
N PRO A 682 -17.69 27.93 11.82
CA PRO A 682 -16.77 29.03 11.62
C PRO A 682 -15.32 28.55 11.66
N THR A 683 -14.47 29.21 10.87
CA THR A 683 -13.01 29.04 10.92
C THR A 683 -12.39 29.56 12.23
N ASP A 684 -13.13 30.42 12.95
CA ASP A 684 -12.80 30.92 14.28
C ASP A 684 -13.73 30.30 15.32
N TYR A 685 -13.18 29.42 16.16
CA TYR A 685 -13.92 28.66 17.20
C TYR A 685 -14.54 29.51 18.31
N ARG A 686 -14.29 30.83 18.32
CA ARG A 686 -15.00 31.76 19.21
C ARG A 686 -16.46 31.96 18.79
N PHE A 687 -16.80 31.59 17.57
CA PHE A 687 -18.16 31.66 17.05
C PHE A 687 -18.82 30.27 17.07
N ASN A 688 -20.14 30.25 17.26
CA ASN A 688 -20.93 29.01 17.27
C ASN A 688 -21.40 28.65 15.85
N PRO A 689 -21.60 27.36 15.52
CA PRO A 689 -22.17 26.97 14.24
C PRO A 689 -23.53 27.61 13.98
N ILE A 690 -23.77 28.05 12.74
CA ILE A 690 -25.05 28.64 12.31
C ILE A 690 -25.86 27.56 11.59
N LYS A 691 -27.11 27.34 12.00
CA LYS A 691 -28.00 26.41 11.29
C LYS A 691 -28.30 26.93 9.88
N PHE A 692 -28.26 26.03 8.91
CA PHE A 692 -28.51 26.35 7.52
C PHE A 692 -29.27 25.20 6.87
N ASP A 693 -30.36 25.50 6.16
CA ASP A 693 -31.19 24.51 5.49
C ASP A 693 -30.69 24.23 4.08
N TYR A 694 -29.75 23.30 3.98
CA TYR A 694 -29.18 22.86 2.70
C TYR A 694 -30.16 22.02 1.87
N TRP A 695 -31.12 21.33 2.51
CA TRP A 695 -32.09 20.51 1.79
C TRP A 695 -33.00 21.35 0.91
N SER A 696 -33.49 22.48 1.45
CA SER A 696 -34.29 23.42 0.66
C SER A 696 -33.51 23.99 -0.53
N LEU A 697 -32.21 24.28 -0.38
CA LEU A 697 -31.36 24.70 -1.52
C LEU A 697 -31.22 23.62 -2.59
N ILE A 698 -31.05 22.36 -2.19
CA ILE A 698 -30.93 21.23 -3.12
C ILE A 698 -32.20 21.11 -3.96
N LYS A 699 -33.38 21.26 -3.35
CA LYS A 699 -34.66 21.24 -4.08
C LYS A 699 -34.81 22.42 -5.04
N GLU A 700 -34.46 23.62 -4.59
CA GLU A 700 -34.50 24.84 -5.39
C GLU A 700 -33.63 24.75 -6.66
N ARG A 701 -32.52 23.99 -6.62
CA ARG A 701 -31.70 23.70 -7.80
C ARG A 701 -32.46 22.96 -8.90
N PHE A 702 -33.37 22.06 -8.56
CA PHE A 702 -34.19 21.32 -9.53
C PHE A 702 -35.44 22.11 -9.96
N ASP A 703 -35.94 23.00 -9.11
CA ASP A 703 -37.01 23.96 -9.47
C ASP A 703 -36.50 25.01 -10.47
N SER A 704 -35.43 25.74 -10.12
CA SER A 704 -34.83 26.81 -10.93
C SER A 704 -33.33 26.94 -10.67
N THR A 705 -32.51 26.46 -11.62
CA THR A 705 -31.05 26.52 -11.50
C THR A 705 -30.50 27.96 -11.47
N VAL A 706 -31.18 28.89 -12.15
CA VAL A 706 -30.81 30.31 -12.18
C VAL A 706 -31.00 30.93 -10.80
N ASP A 707 -32.14 30.66 -10.14
CA ASP A 707 -32.43 31.19 -8.81
C ASP A 707 -31.49 30.59 -7.77
N TYR A 708 -31.26 29.28 -7.84
CA TYR A 708 -30.26 28.59 -7.00
C TYR A 708 -28.89 29.27 -7.09
N ARG A 709 -28.35 29.47 -8.29
CA ARG A 709 -27.03 30.10 -8.47
C ARG A 709 -27.01 31.55 -8.00
N THR A 710 -28.05 32.31 -8.31
CA THR A 710 -28.16 33.70 -7.88
C THR A 710 -28.13 33.80 -6.35
N LYS A 711 -28.90 32.94 -5.67
CA LYS A 711 -28.95 32.86 -4.22
C LYS A 711 -27.61 32.44 -3.61
N ILE A 712 -26.97 31.40 -4.14
CA ILE A 712 -25.64 30.96 -3.69
C ILE A 712 -24.59 32.07 -3.88
N ASN A 713 -24.56 32.70 -5.05
CA ASN A 713 -23.59 33.77 -5.34
C ASN A 713 -23.81 34.99 -4.44
N ASN A 714 -25.07 35.35 -4.14
CA ASN A 714 -25.37 36.43 -3.19
C ASN A 714 -24.84 36.08 -1.80
N ILE A 715 -25.15 34.88 -1.28
CA ILE A 715 -24.67 34.43 0.04
C ILE A 715 -23.13 34.39 0.08
N LEU A 716 -22.48 33.84 -0.95
CA LEU A 716 -21.02 33.77 -1.01
C LEU A 716 -20.38 35.14 -1.09
N SER A 717 -20.98 36.06 -1.85
CA SER A 717 -20.49 37.44 -1.98
C SER A 717 -20.64 38.18 -0.66
N GLU A 718 -21.80 38.09 -0.01
CA GLU A 718 -22.03 38.68 1.32
C GLU A 718 -21.05 38.14 2.37
N LEU A 719 -20.86 36.81 2.43
CA LEU A 719 -19.92 36.19 3.37
C LEU A 719 -18.47 36.61 3.09
N LYS A 720 -18.10 36.78 1.81
CA LYS A 720 -16.76 37.19 1.40
C LYS A 720 -16.52 38.67 1.70
N GLU A 721 -17.47 39.55 1.39
CA GLU A 721 -17.40 40.98 1.69
C GLU A 721 -17.32 41.25 3.19
N GLN A 722 -18.02 40.44 4.00
CA GLN A 722 -17.98 40.53 5.46
C GLN A 722 -16.74 39.87 6.10
N ASN A 723 -15.82 39.28 5.31
CA ASN A 723 -14.73 38.43 5.81
C ASN A 723 -15.24 37.41 6.84
N SER A 724 -16.42 36.84 6.58
CA SER A 724 -17.14 36.00 7.52
C SER A 724 -16.35 34.71 7.82
N PRO A 725 -16.25 34.30 9.10
CA PRO A 725 -15.54 33.09 9.47
C PRO A 725 -16.19 31.83 8.88
N TYR A 726 -17.44 31.90 8.42
CA TYR A 726 -18.21 30.79 7.84
C TYR A 726 -17.99 30.58 6.34
N PHE A 727 -17.35 31.53 5.64
CA PHE A 727 -17.20 31.50 4.17
C PHE A 727 -16.60 30.18 3.67
N LYS A 728 -15.51 29.71 4.29
CA LYS A 728 -14.80 28.50 3.84
C LYS A 728 -15.65 27.25 3.94
N ASP A 729 -16.30 27.04 5.09
CA ASP A 729 -17.13 25.84 5.32
C ASP A 729 -18.40 25.87 4.45
N PHE A 730 -19.05 27.03 4.32
CA PHE A 730 -20.20 27.17 3.43
C PHE A 730 -19.82 26.85 1.97
N HIS A 731 -18.75 27.49 1.48
CA HIS A 731 -18.25 27.25 0.11
C HIS A 731 -17.87 25.79 -0.11
N SER A 732 -17.19 25.15 0.84
CA SER A 732 -16.83 23.74 0.75
C SER A 732 -18.04 22.81 0.69
N LYS A 733 -19.08 23.07 1.50
CA LYS A 733 -20.33 22.29 1.48
C LYS A 733 -21.10 22.44 0.18
N ILE A 734 -21.18 23.66 -0.37
CA ILE A 734 -21.82 23.91 -1.67
C ILE A 734 -21.05 23.19 -2.78
N ASP A 735 -19.72 23.27 -2.80
CA ASP A 735 -18.89 22.56 -3.77
C ASP A 735 -19.09 21.03 -3.68
N GLN A 736 -19.22 20.48 -2.47
CA GLN A 736 -19.52 19.06 -2.27
C GLN A 736 -20.94 18.68 -2.72
N ILE A 737 -21.94 19.54 -2.47
CA ILE A 737 -23.31 19.37 -2.99
C ILE A 737 -23.29 19.33 -4.51
N ASP A 738 -22.72 20.34 -5.16
CA ASP A 738 -22.71 20.45 -6.62
C ASP A 738 -22.01 19.25 -7.26
N LYS A 739 -20.84 18.84 -6.75
CA LYS A 739 -20.12 17.64 -7.23
C LYS A 739 -20.94 16.36 -7.08
N THR A 740 -21.60 16.19 -5.93
CA THR A 740 -22.42 15.00 -5.66
C THR A 740 -23.64 14.96 -6.56
N LEU A 741 -24.33 16.09 -6.74
CA LEU A 741 -25.49 16.18 -7.62
C LEU A 741 -25.14 15.97 -9.09
N ILE A 742 -24.03 16.55 -9.58
CA ILE A 742 -23.53 16.32 -10.94
C ILE A 742 -23.22 14.82 -11.15
N ALA A 743 -22.60 14.16 -10.17
CA ALA A 743 -22.33 12.73 -10.24
C ALA A 743 -23.64 11.91 -10.35
N ILE A 744 -24.63 12.19 -9.50
CA ILE A 744 -25.94 11.52 -9.54
C ILE A 744 -26.65 11.80 -10.87
N GLU A 745 -26.67 13.04 -11.35
CA GLU A 745 -27.26 13.43 -12.64
C GLU A 745 -26.66 12.66 -13.81
N ASN A 746 -25.33 12.70 -13.93
CA ASN A 746 -24.62 12.01 -15.00
C ASN A 746 -24.88 10.50 -14.92
N TYR A 747 -24.92 9.94 -13.70
CA TYR A 747 -25.19 8.53 -13.49
C TYR A 747 -26.62 8.14 -13.89
N ILE A 748 -27.63 8.86 -13.42
CA ILE A 748 -29.03 8.57 -13.76
C ILE A 748 -29.28 8.79 -15.25
N ALA A 749 -28.78 9.89 -15.84
CA ALA A 749 -28.94 10.17 -17.26
C ALA A 749 -28.35 9.05 -18.13
N SER A 750 -27.24 8.47 -17.67
CA SER A 750 -26.60 7.37 -18.36
C SER A 750 -27.29 6.01 -18.21
N MET A 751 -28.05 5.79 -17.13
CA MET A 751 -28.82 4.57 -16.89
C MET A 751 -30.19 4.63 -17.59
N TYR A 752 -30.75 5.83 -17.76
CA TYR A 752 -32.06 6.03 -18.37
C TYR A 752 -32.14 5.50 -19.81
N ALA A 753 -31.01 5.47 -20.53
CA ALA A 753 -30.92 4.88 -21.87
C ALA A 753 -31.10 3.34 -21.90
N THR A 754 -31.09 2.67 -20.74
CA THR A 754 -30.98 1.20 -20.63
C THR A 754 -32.15 0.53 -19.91
N GLU A 755 -33.26 1.23 -19.66
CA GLU A 755 -34.46 0.73 -18.94
C GLU A 755 -34.21 0.15 -17.53
N LEU A 756 -33.01 0.34 -16.95
CA LEU A 756 -32.72 -0.03 -15.56
C LEU A 756 -33.63 0.75 -14.60
N GLU A 757 -34.24 0.04 -13.65
CA GLU A 757 -35.09 0.63 -12.60
C GLU A 757 -34.27 1.57 -11.70
N THR A 758 -34.23 2.84 -12.10
CA THR A 758 -33.63 3.94 -11.34
C THR A 758 -34.31 4.18 -9.99
N ASP A 759 -35.57 3.76 -9.85
CA ASP A 759 -36.36 3.97 -8.63
C ASP A 759 -35.87 3.09 -7.47
N SER A 760 -35.30 1.91 -7.74
CA SER A 760 -34.74 1.04 -6.71
C SER A 760 -33.26 1.34 -6.38
N LEU A 761 -32.55 2.08 -7.23
CA LEU A 761 -31.13 2.39 -7.04
C LEU A 761 -30.87 3.19 -5.75
N ALA A 762 -31.75 4.13 -5.42
CA ALA A 762 -31.65 4.94 -4.20
C ALA A 762 -31.58 4.05 -2.94
N GLU A 763 -32.41 3.01 -2.88
CA GLU A 763 -32.48 2.06 -1.76
C GLU A 763 -31.26 1.14 -1.68
N LYS A 764 -30.51 0.99 -2.78
CA LYS A 764 -29.28 0.20 -2.83
C LYS A 764 -28.04 1.00 -2.44
N THR A 765 -28.14 2.33 -2.29
CA THR A 765 -27.01 3.16 -1.89
C THR A 765 -26.51 2.88 -0.48
N PHE A 766 -25.23 3.10 -0.25
CA PHE A 766 -24.65 2.97 1.08
C PHE A 766 -25.19 4.06 2.01
N GLY A 767 -25.44 5.26 1.47
CA GLY A 767 -26.08 6.35 2.20
C GLY A 767 -27.47 5.98 2.71
N TYR A 768 -28.28 5.31 1.89
CA TYR A 768 -29.59 4.81 2.33
C TYR A 768 -29.48 3.77 3.44
N PHE A 769 -28.53 2.84 3.32
CA PHE A 769 -28.27 1.81 4.33
C PHE A 769 -27.85 2.39 5.70
N LEU A 770 -27.05 3.47 5.69
CA LEU A 770 -26.58 4.13 6.91
C LEU A 770 -27.59 5.12 7.50
N GLY A 771 -28.45 5.71 6.66
CA GLY A 771 -29.38 6.76 7.05
C GLY A 771 -30.51 6.27 7.95
N ASN A 772 -31.03 7.16 8.81
CA ASN A 772 -32.29 6.95 9.52
C ASN A 772 -33.51 7.15 8.59
N GLU A 773 -34.73 6.90 9.09
CA GLU A 773 -35.97 6.99 8.30
C GLU A 773 -36.13 8.35 7.58
N GLU A 774 -35.82 9.48 8.24
CA GLU A 774 -35.92 10.82 7.63
C GLU A 774 -34.88 11.01 6.52
N GLU A 775 -33.64 10.54 6.74
CA GLU A 775 -32.55 10.62 5.78
C GLU A 775 -32.80 9.71 4.56
N GLN A 776 -33.36 8.52 4.80
CA GLN A 776 -33.76 7.56 3.78
C GLN A 776 -34.82 8.13 2.83
N GLU A 777 -35.86 8.78 3.37
CA GLU A 777 -36.89 9.43 2.56
C GLU A 777 -36.32 10.58 1.73
N LYS A 778 -35.43 11.39 2.30
CA LYS A 778 -34.74 12.47 1.55
C LYS A 778 -33.88 11.93 0.42
N ILE A 779 -33.19 10.80 0.62
CA ILE A 779 -32.39 10.16 -0.45
C ILE A 779 -33.31 9.68 -1.58
N LYS A 780 -34.46 9.05 -1.26
CA LYS A 780 -35.45 8.67 -2.27
C LYS A 780 -35.98 9.88 -3.03
N GLU A 781 -36.40 10.92 -2.32
CA GLU A 781 -36.89 12.18 -2.90
C GLU A 781 -35.84 12.80 -3.85
N LEU A 782 -34.57 12.81 -3.45
CA LEU A 782 -33.47 13.32 -4.27
C LEU A 782 -33.36 12.60 -5.62
N PHE A 783 -33.37 11.26 -5.63
CA PHE A 783 -33.26 10.48 -6.85
C PHE A 783 -34.47 10.69 -7.78
N VAL A 784 -35.67 10.80 -7.21
CA VAL A 784 -36.91 11.11 -7.95
C VAL A 784 -36.84 12.51 -8.58
N LEU A 785 -36.36 13.52 -7.83
CA LEU A 785 -36.18 14.88 -8.34
C LEU A 785 -35.18 14.91 -9.50
N VAL A 786 -34.02 14.26 -9.35
CA VAL A 786 -33.02 14.20 -10.42
C VAL A 786 -33.58 13.51 -11.66
N LYS A 787 -34.23 12.34 -11.49
CA LYS A 787 -34.85 11.58 -12.59
C LYS A 787 -35.90 12.40 -13.33
N SER A 788 -36.84 13.01 -12.60
CA SER A 788 -37.89 13.83 -13.20
C SER A 788 -37.30 15.01 -13.99
N LYS A 789 -36.26 15.67 -13.47
CA LYS A 789 -35.60 16.77 -14.17
C LYS A 789 -34.91 16.31 -15.46
N ILE A 790 -34.19 15.19 -15.42
CA ILE A 790 -33.54 14.59 -16.61
C ILE A 790 -34.57 14.30 -17.70
N VAL A 791 -35.72 13.72 -17.34
CA VAL A 791 -36.80 13.40 -18.31
C VAL A 791 -37.40 14.66 -18.93
N THR A 792 -37.54 15.73 -18.15
CA THR A 792 -38.10 17.01 -18.64
C THR A 792 -37.08 17.94 -19.29
N SER A 793 -35.79 17.57 -19.33
CA SER A 793 -34.72 18.42 -19.87
C SER A 793 -34.85 18.61 -21.38
N LEU A 794 -34.44 19.79 -21.85
CA LEU A 794 -34.36 20.10 -23.28
C LEU A 794 -33.17 19.43 -23.97
N VAL A 795 -32.20 18.90 -23.20
CA VAL A 795 -31.01 18.22 -23.72
C VAL A 795 -31.24 16.73 -23.75
N GLU A 796 -30.82 16.08 -24.84
CA GLU A 796 -30.89 14.62 -24.94
C GLU A 796 -30.07 13.97 -23.81
N THR A 797 -30.64 12.96 -23.18
CA THR A 797 -30.02 12.24 -22.05
C THR A 797 -28.63 11.71 -22.40
N GLU A 798 -28.40 11.31 -23.65
CA GLU A 798 -27.09 10.90 -24.15
C GLU A 798 -26.02 12.01 -24.07
N ILE A 799 -26.40 13.26 -24.35
CA ILE A 799 -25.48 14.39 -24.32
C ILE A 799 -25.07 14.66 -22.87
N ILE A 800 -26.02 14.62 -21.93
CA ILE A 800 -25.76 14.77 -20.49
C ILE A 800 -24.82 13.65 -20.01
N ALA A 801 -25.08 12.42 -20.42
CA ALA A 801 -24.25 11.28 -20.04
C ALA A 801 -22.82 11.33 -20.62
N LYS A 802 -22.65 11.80 -21.87
CA LYS A 802 -21.35 11.88 -22.55
C LYS A 802 -20.53 13.08 -22.08
N SER A 803 -21.18 14.21 -21.81
CA SER A 803 -20.51 15.45 -21.43
C SER A 803 -19.91 15.40 -20.03
N SER A 804 -20.51 14.61 -19.11
CA SER A 804 -20.08 14.48 -17.70
C SER A 804 -20.01 15.80 -16.92
N ILE A 805 -20.63 16.86 -17.43
CA ILE A 805 -20.68 18.21 -16.82
C ILE A 805 -22.00 18.47 -16.07
N GLY A 806 -22.89 17.47 -15.98
CA GLY A 806 -24.20 17.59 -15.38
C GLY A 806 -25.26 18.18 -16.31
N LEU A 807 -26.50 18.20 -15.83
CA LEU A 807 -27.68 18.54 -16.62
C LEU A 807 -27.67 19.99 -17.09
N TYR A 808 -27.49 20.92 -16.15
CA TYR A 808 -27.53 22.35 -16.43
C TYR A 808 -26.42 22.82 -17.39
N GLN A 809 -25.19 22.38 -17.18
CA GLN A 809 -24.07 22.84 -18.00
C GLN A 809 -24.18 22.28 -19.43
N SER A 810 -24.86 21.14 -19.59
CA SER A 810 -25.24 20.60 -20.88
C SER A 810 -26.37 21.42 -21.55
N GLU A 811 -27.34 21.94 -20.78
CA GLU A 811 -28.40 22.85 -21.28
C GLU A 811 -27.81 24.16 -21.79
N LEU A 812 -26.87 24.75 -21.04
CA LEU A 812 -26.25 26.03 -21.37
C LEU A 812 -25.30 25.97 -22.58
N LEU A 813 -24.74 24.79 -22.90
CA LEU A 813 -23.93 24.59 -24.10
C LEU A 813 -24.78 24.31 -25.36
N LYS A 814 -26.08 24.06 -25.20
CA LYS A 814 -27.02 23.83 -26.29
C LYS A 814 -27.69 25.13 -26.78
N GLU A 815 -27.79 26.14 -25.91
CA GLU A 815 -28.10 27.54 -26.25
C GLU A 815 -26.90 28.24 -26.90
#